data_AF-A0A800EAT7-F1
#
_entry.id   AF-A0A800EAT7-F1
#
_cell.length_a   1.000
_cell.length_b   1.000
_cell.length_c   1.000
_cell.angle_alpha   90.00
_cell.angle_beta   90.00
_cell.angle_gamma   90.00
#
_symmetry.space_group_name_H-M   'P 1'
#
loop_
_entity.id
_entity.type
_entity.pdbx_description
1 polymer ?
#
loop_
_entity_poly.entity_id
_entity_poly.type
_entity_poly.pdbx_seq_one_letter_code
_entity_poly.pdbx_strand_id
1 'polypeptide(L)'
;LLRAEVLNKLNNKRNPIIITYSEALSEKVVSRRELKRQTITIKIGDLHEIEELEEQLFSHHFEKVDFVIDPGQFSIRGGIVDVFSYAGEHPYRIEFFDIEVESIRSFDINSQLSIDTKNKINIVPNTEAKKTESKHVSFLNYLPKNAVIWAKDIAYSNGVLDDYFAKAQQHYKDLETGETTHQKPEELFTSGINFCEQLADYTIVEQGHANFFDAKHKLECNTQILPVFNKQFDLLKANLIENNTKGIKNLILCSSEEQEKRFDAIFENAEQKIQYQCIHFSLHQGFIDDDNKMAVYTDQQLFERHHRFISKTKFSDKQAITLKQLTNLQIGDFVSHIDHGVGQFAGLHKIDNSGKKQEVIKLIYKDGDILYLSIHALHKIAKFSGKEGHQPKIHQLGSPQWLKTKTKTKARVKQIAFDLIGLYAKRKTQKGFAFSPDTYLQYELEASFMYEDTPDQSKATEELKEDMEKEIPMDRLVCGDVGFGKTEVAIRAAFKAVADSKQVAILVPTTILALQHYKTFSKRMKDFPCNIDYINRFKTIKEQTETLKKLASGEIDILIGTHRILGKDVKFKDLGLMIVDEEQKFGVNIKDKLKTLKTTVDTLTLSATPIPRTLQFSLLGARDMSVINTPPLNRQSIETIIIGFNQDIIRDAISYEMSRNGQIFFVHNRIENIKEIAGLVQRLCPDAK
;
A
#
# COMPACT_ATOMS: atom_id res chain seq x y z
N LEU A 1 5.54 11.90 12.31
CA LEU A 1 6.47 11.91 11.14
C LEU A 1 6.30 13.15 10.27
N LEU A 2 5.15 13.38 9.63
CA LEU A 2 4.95 14.53 8.72
C LEU A 2 5.12 15.92 9.36
N ARG A 3 4.81 16.07 10.66
CA ARG A 3 4.92 17.35 11.39
C ARG A 3 6.37 17.82 11.53
N ALA A 4 7.28 16.94 11.96
CA ALA A 4 8.71 17.25 12.07
C ALA A 4 9.33 17.58 10.70
N GLU A 5 8.89 16.91 9.64
CA GLU A 5 9.30 17.20 8.26
C GLU A 5 8.89 18.63 7.83
N VAL A 6 7.65 19.05 8.11
CA VAL A 6 7.17 20.41 7.82
C VAL A 6 7.97 21.46 8.60
N LEU A 7 8.22 21.25 9.90
CA LEU A 7 9.01 22.17 10.73
C LEU A 7 10.46 22.29 10.22
N ASN A 8 11.04 21.17 9.78
CA ASN A 8 12.38 21.13 9.18
C ASN A 8 12.41 21.86 7.81
N LYS A 9 11.39 21.67 6.98
CA LYS A 9 11.23 22.39 5.70
C LYS A 9 11.08 23.90 5.92
N LEU A 10 10.33 24.33 6.94
CA LEU A 10 10.19 25.74 7.32
C LEU A 10 11.51 26.40 7.72
N ASN A 11 12.45 25.64 8.30
CA ASN A 11 13.75 26.17 8.72
C ASN A 11 14.76 26.25 7.58
N ASN A 12 14.64 25.36 6.58
CA ASN A 12 15.69 25.19 5.56
C ASN A 12 15.29 25.63 4.15
N LYS A 13 13.99 25.70 3.84
CA LYS A 13 13.49 26.08 2.51
C LYS A 13 13.03 27.52 2.49
N ARG A 14 13.39 28.26 1.43
CA ARG A 14 12.85 29.60 1.17
C ARG A 14 11.41 29.47 0.66
N ASN A 15 10.51 30.26 1.25
CA ASN A 15 9.10 30.42 0.86
C ASN A 15 8.33 29.10 0.64
N PRO A 16 8.25 28.20 1.65
CA PRO A 16 7.43 27.00 1.54
C PRO A 16 5.93 27.35 1.55
N ILE A 17 5.15 26.67 0.71
CA ILE A 17 3.69 26.66 0.80
C ILE A 17 3.30 25.53 1.75
N ILE A 18 2.47 25.84 2.75
CA ILE A 18 2.02 24.89 3.76
C ILE A 18 0.51 24.86 3.74
N ILE A 19 -0.03 23.66 3.63
CA ILE A 19 -1.46 23.38 3.74
C ILE A 19 -1.67 22.68 5.07
N THR A 20 -2.59 23.20 5.88
CA THR A 20 -2.94 22.65 7.18
C THR A 20 -4.46 22.72 7.35
N TYR A 21 -4.97 22.10 8.42
CA TYR A 21 -6.37 22.06 8.79
C TYR A 21 -6.52 22.42 10.27
N SER A 22 -7.74 22.79 10.70
CA SER A 22 -8.01 23.38 12.02
C SER A 22 -7.46 22.53 13.17
N GLU A 23 -7.70 21.22 13.14
CA GLU A 23 -7.30 20.28 14.20
C GLU A 23 -5.78 20.17 14.32
N ALA A 24 -5.04 20.25 13.21
CA ALA A 24 -3.57 20.21 13.23
C ALA A 24 -2.95 21.47 13.86
N LEU A 25 -3.70 22.57 13.97
CA LEU A 25 -3.26 23.82 14.61
C LEU A 25 -3.46 23.81 16.13
N SER A 26 -4.22 22.86 16.67
CA SER A 26 -4.55 22.78 18.11
C SER A 26 -3.31 22.57 18.97
N GLU A 27 -2.48 21.59 18.60
CA GLU A 27 -1.27 21.26 19.33
C GLU A 27 -0.17 22.29 19.03
N LYS A 28 0.58 22.69 20.05
CA LYS A 28 1.76 23.54 19.92
C LYS A 28 2.94 22.74 19.37
N VAL A 29 3.93 23.43 18.82
CA VAL A 29 5.15 22.84 18.26
C VAL A 29 6.37 23.27 19.06
N VAL A 30 7.42 22.45 18.99
CA VAL A 30 8.74 22.82 19.54
C VAL A 30 9.23 24.11 18.85
N SER A 31 9.70 25.08 19.62
CA SER A 31 10.18 26.35 19.05
C SER A 31 11.36 26.16 18.08
N ARG A 32 11.53 27.08 17.12
CA ARG A 32 12.65 27.03 16.15
C ARG A 32 14.02 26.91 16.81
N ARG A 33 14.23 27.66 17.90
CA ARG A 33 15.49 27.65 18.66
C ARG A 33 15.74 26.27 19.25
N GLU A 34 14.71 25.68 19.83
CA GLU A 34 14.80 24.36 20.45
C GLU A 34 15.01 23.26 19.40
N LEU A 35 14.25 23.28 18.29
CA LEU A 35 14.41 22.34 17.19
C LEU A 35 15.83 22.39 16.62
N LYS A 36 16.37 23.60 16.42
CA LYS A 36 17.75 23.79 15.93
C LYS A 36 18.78 23.28 16.94
N ARG A 37 18.56 23.49 18.24
CA ARG A 37 19.42 22.98 19.31
C ARG A 37 19.46 21.45 19.35
N GLN A 38 18.32 20.81 19.09
CA GLN A 38 18.18 19.36 19.13
C GLN A 38 18.53 18.66 17.81
N THR A 39 18.73 19.40 16.71
CA THR A 39 19.06 18.82 15.41
C THR A 39 20.56 18.59 15.31
N ILE A 40 20.97 17.33 15.16
CA ILE A 40 22.37 16.98 14.92
C ILE A 40 22.67 17.29 13.44
N THR A 41 23.72 18.06 13.18
CA THR A 41 24.12 18.45 11.83
C THR A 41 25.48 17.85 11.51
N ILE A 42 25.58 17.15 10.39
CA ILE A 42 26.83 16.49 9.95
C ILE A 42 27.11 16.88 8.50
N LYS A 43 28.35 17.26 8.22
CA LYS A 43 28.86 17.57 6.87
C LYS A 43 30.08 16.73 6.55
N ILE A 44 30.35 16.57 5.25
CA ILE A 44 31.61 16.01 4.78
C ILE A 44 32.77 16.89 5.27
N GLY A 45 33.80 16.26 5.82
CA GLY A 45 34.98 16.90 6.41
C GLY A 45 34.81 17.35 7.86
N ASP A 46 33.64 17.14 8.48
CA ASP A 46 33.51 17.36 9.93
C ASP A 46 34.30 16.27 10.70
N LEU A 47 34.89 16.66 11.84
CA LEU A 47 35.58 15.74 12.74
C LEU A 47 34.63 15.35 13.88
N HIS A 48 34.27 14.08 13.95
CA HIS A 48 33.37 13.51 14.95
C HIS A 48 33.85 12.13 15.38
N GLU A 49 33.99 11.91 16.67
CA GLU A 49 34.14 10.56 17.23
C GLU A 49 32.80 9.83 17.13
N ILE A 50 32.82 8.57 16.70
CA ILE A 50 31.60 7.77 16.48
C ILE A 50 30.89 7.54 17.82
N GLU A 51 31.64 7.38 18.90
CA GLU A 51 31.15 7.23 20.27
C GLU A 51 30.35 8.47 20.73
N GLU A 52 30.82 9.68 20.42
CA GLU A 52 30.10 10.92 20.74
C GLU A 52 28.78 11.02 19.96
N LEU A 53 28.79 10.64 18.69
CA LEU A 53 27.59 10.62 17.86
C LEU A 53 26.58 9.58 18.38
N GLU A 54 27.06 8.42 18.82
CA GLU A 54 26.24 7.37 19.44
C GLU A 54 25.54 7.88 20.72
N GLU A 55 26.29 8.52 21.63
CA GLU A 55 25.74 9.11 22.85
C GLU A 55 24.69 10.19 22.55
N GLN A 56 24.95 11.04 21.56
CA GLN A 56 23.99 12.04 21.12
C GLN A 56 22.70 11.38 20.60
N LEU A 57 22.79 10.37 19.74
CA LEU A 57 21.64 9.66 19.20
C LEU A 57 20.81 8.99 20.31
N PHE A 58 21.45 8.35 21.30
CA PHE A 58 20.75 7.81 22.47
C PHE A 58 20.07 8.88 23.31
N SER A 59 20.73 10.02 23.57
CA SER A 59 20.13 11.14 24.30
C SER A 59 18.89 11.72 23.59
N HIS A 60 18.82 11.52 22.28
CA HIS A 60 17.72 11.88 21.40
C HIS A 60 16.70 10.75 21.17
N HIS A 61 16.83 9.65 21.92
CA HIS A 61 15.91 8.49 21.94
C HIS A 61 15.87 7.75 20.60
N PHE A 62 16.98 7.77 19.87
CA PHE A 62 17.15 6.86 18.75
C PHE A 62 17.42 5.44 19.25
N GLU A 63 16.89 4.45 18.55
CA GLU A 63 17.06 3.04 18.84
C GLU A 63 18.25 2.48 18.07
N LYS A 64 19.22 1.88 18.77
CA LYS A 64 20.34 1.17 18.13
C LYS A 64 19.87 -0.19 17.64
N VAL A 65 19.97 -0.43 16.35
CA VAL A 65 19.56 -1.66 15.67
C VAL A 65 20.70 -2.18 14.81
N ASP A 66 20.61 -3.44 14.39
CA ASP A 66 21.58 -3.98 13.44
C ASP A 66 21.41 -3.36 12.06
N PHE A 67 20.18 -3.25 11.55
CA PHE A 67 19.84 -2.69 10.24
C PHE A 67 18.76 -1.62 10.39
N VAL A 68 18.99 -0.45 9.82
CA VAL A 68 18.07 0.69 9.88
C VAL A 68 16.94 0.51 8.87
N ILE A 69 15.70 0.51 9.37
CA ILE A 69 14.49 0.31 8.56
C ILE A 69 13.46 1.40 8.82
N ASP A 70 13.28 1.80 10.08
CA ASP A 70 12.26 2.75 10.51
C ASP A 70 12.87 4.08 11.02
N PRO A 71 12.18 5.23 10.88
CA PRO A 71 12.65 6.49 11.43
C PRO A 71 12.86 6.42 12.94
N GLY A 72 13.95 7.02 13.42
CA GLY A 72 14.38 6.92 14.81
C GLY A 72 15.35 5.78 15.09
N GLN A 73 15.74 5.00 14.08
CA GLN A 73 16.74 3.94 14.24
C GLN A 73 18.12 4.38 13.76
N PHE A 74 19.16 3.80 14.35
CA PHE A 74 20.53 3.91 13.87
C PHE A 74 21.32 2.60 14.03
N SER A 75 22.38 2.41 13.24
CA SER A 75 23.31 1.29 13.37
C SER A 75 24.75 1.76 13.23
N ILE A 76 25.68 1.06 13.86
CA ILE A 76 27.13 1.36 13.82
C ILE A 76 27.87 0.10 13.43
N ARG A 77 28.71 0.19 12.39
CA ARG A 77 29.44 -0.93 11.80
C ARG A 77 30.86 -0.51 11.43
N GLY A 78 31.77 -0.55 12.40
CA GLY A 78 33.12 0.00 12.22
C GLY A 78 33.04 1.50 11.95
N GLY A 79 33.69 1.97 10.88
CA GLY A 79 33.64 3.38 10.45
C GLY A 79 32.35 3.79 9.72
N ILE A 80 31.25 3.05 9.84
CA ILE A 80 29.99 3.38 9.14
C ILE A 80 28.87 3.54 10.16
N VAL A 81 28.15 4.65 10.06
CA VAL A 81 26.96 4.95 10.84
C VAL A 81 25.77 5.10 9.90
N ASP A 82 24.79 4.21 10.01
CA ASP A 82 23.51 4.36 9.33
C ASP A 82 22.49 4.97 10.29
N VAL A 83 21.73 5.97 9.88
CA VAL A 83 20.75 6.67 10.74
C VAL A 83 19.53 7.13 9.96
N PHE A 84 18.33 6.91 10.51
CA PHE A 84 17.07 7.38 9.91
C PHE A 84 16.45 8.50 10.74
N SER A 85 16.56 9.74 10.24
CA SER A 85 15.92 10.90 10.87
C SER A 85 14.39 10.85 10.78
N TYR A 86 13.70 11.32 11.84
CA TYR A 86 12.24 11.50 11.87
C TYR A 86 11.70 12.49 10.82
N ALA A 87 12.55 13.36 10.28
CA ALA A 87 12.20 14.35 9.25
C ALA A 87 12.82 14.02 7.87
N GLY A 88 13.43 12.83 7.72
CA GLY A 88 14.06 12.39 6.48
C GLY A 88 13.12 11.56 5.60
N GLU A 89 13.22 11.73 4.27
CA GLU A 89 12.53 10.85 3.31
C GLU A 89 13.24 9.47 3.19
N HIS A 90 14.56 9.46 3.35
CA HIS A 90 15.41 8.27 3.30
C HIS A 90 16.41 8.30 4.48
N PRO A 91 16.87 7.13 4.98
CA PRO A 91 17.98 7.07 5.93
C PRO A 91 19.30 7.49 5.28
N TYR A 92 20.27 7.88 6.11
CA TYR A 92 21.60 8.31 5.71
C TYR A 92 22.64 7.31 6.19
N ARG A 93 23.60 6.99 5.32
CA ARG A 93 24.84 6.28 5.60
C ARG A 93 25.97 7.30 5.66
N ILE A 94 26.65 7.33 6.79
CA ILE A 94 27.78 8.22 7.07
C ILE A 94 29.02 7.34 7.17
N GLU A 95 29.96 7.53 6.25
CA GLU A 95 31.24 6.83 6.23
C GLU A 95 32.31 7.72 6.85
N PHE A 96 33.03 7.16 7.81
CA PHE A 96 34.11 7.78 8.57
C PHE A 96 35.45 7.16 8.19
N PHE A 97 36.46 8.02 8.08
CA PHE A 97 37.86 7.64 8.07
C PHE A 97 38.51 8.16 9.36
N ASP A 98 38.82 7.25 10.28
CA ASP A 98 39.15 7.55 11.68
C ASP A 98 38.06 8.38 12.36
N ILE A 99 38.23 9.71 12.45
CA ILE A 99 37.27 10.66 13.02
C ILE A 99 36.68 11.63 11.98
N GLU A 100 37.13 11.57 10.73
CA GLU A 100 36.68 12.49 9.68
C GLU A 100 35.53 11.87 8.88
N VAL A 101 34.47 12.66 8.65
CA VAL A 101 33.36 12.26 7.78
C VAL A 101 33.80 12.31 6.32
N GLU A 102 34.08 11.14 5.74
CA GLU A 102 34.54 10.99 4.35
C GLU A 102 33.39 11.13 3.36
N SER A 103 32.25 10.49 3.63
CA SER A 103 31.15 10.42 2.68
C SER A 103 29.80 10.29 3.36
N ILE A 104 28.77 10.94 2.80
CA ILE A 104 27.39 10.84 3.28
C ILE A 104 26.48 10.51 2.10
N ARG A 105 25.66 9.47 2.25
CA ARG A 105 24.75 8.99 1.20
C ARG A 105 23.37 8.70 1.76
N SER A 106 22.30 9.04 1.05
CA SER A 106 21.00 8.41 1.33
C SER A 106 21.02 6.97 0.84
N PHE A 107 20.24 6.09 1.46
CA PHE A 107 20.11 4.70 0.99
C PHE A 107 18.67 4.20 1.06
N ASP A 108 18.38 3.18 0.27
CA ASP A 108 17.07 2.55 0.24
C ASP A 108 16.96 1.48 1.34
N ILE A 109 15.92 1.56 2.19
CA ILE A 109 15.73 0.67 3.34
C ILE A 109 15.60 -0.82 2.96
N ASN A 110 15.18 -1.11 1.72
CA ASN A 110 14.96 -2.48 1.25
C ASN A 110 16.26 -3.13 0.77
N SER A 111 16.91 -2.48 -0.18
CA SER A 111 18.14 -2.96 -0.81
C SER A 111 19.39 -2.68 0.03
N GLN A 112 19.31 -1.72 0.96
CA GLN A 112 20.44 -1.20 1.75
C GLN A 112 21.56 -0.58 0.88
N LEU A 113 21.24 -0.29 -0.38
CA LEU A 113 22.12 0.33 -1.37
C LEU A 113 21.94 1.84 -1.37
N SER A 114 23.05 2.56 -1.58
CA SER A 114 23.05 4.02 -1.68
C SER A 114 22.22 4.51 -2.87
N ILE A 115 21.54 5.65 -2.69
CA ILE A 115 20.73 6.33 -3.70
C ILE A 115 21.47 7.58 -4.17
N ASP A 116 21.56 8.60 -3.31
CA ASP A 116 22.18 9.89 -3.64
C ASP A 116 23.30 10.22 -2.66
N THR A 117 24.35 10.90 -3.13
CA THR A 117 25.35 11.54 -2.26
C THR A 117 24.82 12.85 -1.69
N LYS A 118 25.23 13.18 -0.45
CA LYS A 118 24.86 14.43 0.25
C LYS A 118 26.12 15.06 0.82
N ASN A 119 26.24 16.39 0.71
CA ASN A 119 27.35 17.13 1.32
C ASN A 119 27.10 17.46 2.81
N LYS A 120 25.83 17.46 3.21
CA LYS A 120 25.35 17.83 4.54
C LYS A 120 24.03 17.13 4.81
N ILE A 121 23.87 16.65 6.04
CA ILE A 121 22.60 16.11 6.55
C ILE A 121 22.22 16.77 7.87
N ASN A 122 20.92 16.74 8.15
CA ASN A 122 20.35 17.15 9.44
C ASN A 122 19.59 15.95 10.01
N ILE A 123 19.99 15.46 11.17
CA ILE A 123 19.32 14.38 11.89
C ILE A 123 18.40 15.03 12.93
N VAL A 124 17.12 15.11 12.57
CA VAL A 124 16.06 15.62 13.44
C VAL A 124 15.54 14.49 14.34
N PRO A 125 15.53 14.67 15.67
CA PRO A 125 15.02 13.68 16.62
C PRO A 125 13.49 13.69 16.70
N ASN A 126 12.92 12.78 17.51
CA ASN A 126 11.49 12.83 17.78
C ASN A 126 11.17 14.04 18.68
N THR A 127 10.66 15.09 18.06
CA THR A 127 10.29 16.34 18.74
C THR A 127 9.06 16.20 19.65
N GLU A 128 8.29 15.11 19.49
CA GLU A 128 7.08 14.84 20.29
C GLU A 128 7.39 14.00 21.55
N ALA A 129 8.55 13.33 21.60
CA ALA A 129 8.88 12.39 22.68
C ALA A 129 9.46 13.04 23.96
N LYS A 130 10.01 14.27 23.87
CA LYS A 130 10.60 14.94 25.04
C LYS A 130 9.52 15.69 25.84
N LYS A 131 9.09 15.06 26.95
CA LYS A 131 8.18 15.63 27.97
C LYS A 131 8.85 16.66 28.91
N THR A 132 10.14 16.97 28.75
CA THR A 132 10.91 17.80 29.69
C THR A 132 11.25 19.17 29.11
N GLU A 133 10.79 20.22 29.79
CA GLU A 133 11.19 21.65 29.72
C GLU A 133 11.35 22.31 28.33
N SER A 134 10.75 21.74 27.30
CA SER A 134 10.83 22.30 25.96
C SER A 134 9.82 23.45 25.81
N LYS A 135 10.29 24.63 25.39
CA LYS A 135 9.41 25.79 25.16
C LYS A 135 8.59 25.56 23.88
N HIS A 136 7.34 25.13 24.06
CA HIS A 136 6.38 24.99 22.97
C HIS A 136 5.81 26.36 22.56
N VAL A 137 5.52 26.51 21.27
CA VAL A 137 4.91 27.70 20.67
C VAL A 137 3.77 27.28 19.75
N SER A 138 2.76 28.12 19.60
CA SER A 138 1.73 27.89 18.58
C SER A 138 2.36 27.80 17.18
N PHE A 139 1.70 27.08 16.27
CA PHE A 139 2.19 26.97 14.91
C PHE A 139 2.29 28.34 14.22
N LEU A 140 1.33 29.25 14.46
CA LEU A 140 1.39 30.62 13.95
C LEU A 140 2.63 31.37 14.43
N ASN A 141 3.02 31.26 15.69
CA ASN A 141 4.25 31.90 16.18
C ASN A 141 5.52 31.23 15.65
N TYR A 142 5.43 29.99 15.19
CA TYR A 142 6.53 29.32 14.50
C TYR A 142 6.71 29.86 13.07
N LEU A 143 5.68 30.41 12.41
CA LEU A 143 5.77 30.97 11.07
C LEU A 143 6.60 32.28 11.05
N PRO A 144 7.24 32.61 9.91
CA PRO A 144 7.93 33.89 9.79
C PRO A 144 6.91 35.03 9.71
N LYS A 145 7.19 36.20 10.32
CA LYS A 145 6.22 37.32 10.40
C LYS A 145 5.77 37.90 9.05
N ASN A 146 6.52 37.66 7.98
CA ASN A 146 6.14 38.04 6.61
C ASN A 146 5.30 36.96 5.90
N ALA A 147 4.85 35.91 6.60
CA ALA A 147 3.95 34.91 6.03
C ALA A 147 2.61 35.54 5.67
N VAL A 148 2.04 35.10 4.56
CA VAL A 148 0.67 35.42 4.15
C VAL A 148 -0.20 34.22 4.45
N ILE A 149 -1.23 34.41 5.26
CA ILE A 149 -2.14 33.34 5.68
C ILE A 149 -3.38 33.38 4.80
N TRP A 150 -3.65 32.28 4.10
CA TRP A 150 -4.88 32.09 3.32
C TRP A 150 -5.84 31.24 4.14
N ALA A 151 -7.00 31.79 4.47
CA ALA A 151 -7.98 31.13 5.33
C ALA A 151 -9.36 31.13 4.66
N LYS A 152 -10.04 29.98 4.69
CA LYS A 152 -11.39 29.84 4.13
C LYS A 152 -12.47 30.24 5.14
N ASP A 153 -12.37 29.74 6.36
CA ASP A 153 -13.33 30.04 7.43
C ASP A 153 -12.60 30.06 8.79
N ILE A 154 -12.26 31.28 9.23
CA ILE A 154 -11.54 31.50 10.49
C ILE A 154 -12.47 31.23 11.69
N ALA A 155 -13.77 31.55 11.58
CA ALA A 155 -14.73 31.34 12.66
C ALA A 155 -14.92 29.84 12.94
N TYR A 156 -14.98 29.02 11.90
CA TYR A 156 -14.99 27.56 12.02
C TYR A 156 -13.72 27.05 12.68
N SER A 157 -12.54 27.49 12.23
CA SER A 157 -11.27 27.10 12.85
C SER A 157 -11.20 27.51 14.32
N ASN A 158 -11.70 28.70 14.68
CA ASN A 158 -11.78 29.18 16.05
C ASN A 158 -12.60 28.22 16.94
N GLY A 159 -13.81 27.84 16.50
CA GLY A 159 -14.66 26.91 17.23
C GLY A 159 -14.03 25.53 17.43
N VAL A 160 -13.43 24.97 16.38
CA VAL A 160 -12.74 23.66 16.47
C VAL A 160 -11.59 23.71 17.48
N LEU A 161 -10.81 24.80 17.50
CA LEU A 161 -9.70 24.95 18.44
C LEU A 161 -10.18 25.09 19.89
N ASP A 162 -11.25 25.84 20.14
CA ASP A 162 -11.84 25.97 21.48
C ASP A 162 -12.41 24.64 21.98
N ASP A 163 -13.09 23.86 21.12
CA ASP A 163 -13.60 22.53 21.46
C ASP A 163 -12.47 21.57 21.86
N TYR A 164 -11.37 21.57 21.10
CA TYR A 164 -10.20 20.73 21.40
C TYR A 164 -9.50 21.18 22.69
N PHE A 165 -9.40 22.49 22.90
CA PHE A 165 -8.83 23.04 24.12
C PHE A 165 -9.68 22.70 25.36
N ALA A 166 -11.01 22.78 25.27
CA ALA A 166 -11.93 22.39 26.34
C ALA A 166 -11.81 20.89 26.68
N LYS A 167 -11.70 20.02 25.66
CA LYS A 167 -11.42 18.58 25.86
C LYS A 167 -10.10 18.35 26.58
N ALA A 168 -9.03 19.05 26.19
CA ALA A 168 -7.73 18.95 26.86
C ALA A 168 -7.81 19.38 28.33
N GLN A 169 -8.56 20.44 28.63
CA GLN A 169 -8.81 20.89 30.01
C GLN A 169 -9.61 19.86 30.82
N GLN A 170 -10.61 19.22 30.22
CA GLN A 170 -11.37 18.16 30.90
C GLN A 170 -10.47 16.95 31.21
N HIS A 171 -9.72 16.45 30.24
CA HIS A 171 -8.78 15.34 30.44
C HIS A 171 -7.72 15.66 31.49
N TYR A 172 -7.20 16.89 31.52
CA TYR A 172 -6.24 17.30 32.54
C TYR A 172 -6.84 17.26 33.96
N LYS A 173 -8.10 17.67 34.14
CA LYS A 173 -8.80 17.57 35.43
C LYS A 173 -9.00 16.13 35.88
N ASP A 174 -9.28 15.22 34.94
CA ASP A 174 -9.44 13.79 35.26
C ASP A 174 -8.11 13.16 35.72
N LEU A 175 -6.98 13.65 35.19
CA LEU A 175 -5.62 13.20 35.50
C LEU A 175 -5.05 13.78 36.81
N GLU A 176 -5.59 14.89 37.34
CA GLU A 176 -5.15 15.50 38.62
C GLU A 176 -5.35 14.61 39.86
N THR A 177 -5.90 13.41 39.69
CA THR A 177 -6.10 12.41 40.76
C THR A 177 -4.89 11.50 41.01
N GLY A 178 -3.79 11.64 40.25
CA GLY A 178 -2.55 10.83 40.38
C GLY A 178 -1.36 11.54 41.04
N GLU A 179 -0.33 10.79 41.45
CA GLU A 179 0.91 11.31 42.08
C GLU A 179 1.88 11.98 41.10
N THR A 180 1.63 11.90 39.78
CA THR A 180 2.48 12.46 38.73
C THR A 180 2.13 13.92 38.39
N THR A 181 3.13 14.78 38.28
CA THR A 181 2.97 16.17 37.83
C THR A 181 2.73 16.19 36.32
N HIS A 182 1.62 16.78 35.88
CA HIS A 182 1.25 16.90 34.46
C HIS A 182 1.45 18.33 33.95
N GLN A 183 1.84 18.48 32.68
CA GLN A 183 1.91 19.79 32.02
C GLN A 183 0.51 20.35 31.79
N LYS A 184 0.36 21.67 31.94
CA LYS A 184 -0.93 22.33 31.79
C LYS A 184 -1.39 22.35 30.33
N PRO A 185 -2.70 22.27 30.04
CA PRO A 185 -3.23 22.36 28.68
C PRO A 185 -2.75 23.60 27.92
N GLU A 186 -2.60 24.74 28.60
CA GLU A 186 -2.11 25.99 28.02
C GLU A 186 -0.66 25.90 27.50
N GLU A 187 0.15 24.95 27.97
CA GLU A 187 1.53 24.77 27.51
C GLU A 187 1.60 23.94 26.23
N LEU A 188 0.64 23.04 26.03
CA LEU A 188 0.63 22.05 24.95
C LEU A 188 -0.34 22.41 23.82
N PHE A 189 -1.41 23.13 24.12
CA PHE A 189 -2.49 23.42 23.17
C PHE A 189 -2.74 24.93 23.02
N THR A 190 -3.25 25.29 21.85
CA THR A 190 -3.69 26.64 21.48
C THR A 190 -5.22 26.68 21.52
N SER A 191 -5.79 27.71 22.15
CA SER A 191 -7.22 28.01 22.09
C SER A 191 -7.57 28.81 20.84
N GLY A 192 -8.84 28.82 20.47
CA GLY A 192 -9.35 29.64 19.38
C GLY A 192 -9.06 31.13 19.59
N ILE A 193 -9.27 31.64 20.81
CA ILE A 193 -8.98 33.04 21.17
C ILE A 193 -7.51 33.37 20.87
N ASN A 194 -6.57 32.54 21.36
CA ASN A 194 -5.15 32.76 21.17
C ASN A 194 -4.74 32.68 19.70
N PHE A 195 -5.38 31.78 18.94
CA PHE A 195 -5.21 31.66 17.50
C PHE A 195 -5.65 32.94 16.77
N CYS A 196 -6.83 33.47 17.07
CA CYS A 196 -7.36 34.68 16.43
C CYS A 196 -6.50 35.92 16.75
N GLU A 197 -6.06 36.08 18.00
CA GLU A 197 -5.15 37.15 18.41
C GLU A 197 -3.83 37.12 17.63
N GLN A 198 -3.23 35.94 17.48
CA GLN A 198 -1.97 35.78 16.75
C GLN A 198 -2.15 35.93 15.25
N LEU A 199 -3.31 35.56 14.72
CA LEU A 199 -3.61 35.66 13.30
C LEU A 199 -3.62 37.13 12.86
N ALA A 200 -4.06 38.05 13.73
CA ALA A 200 -4.09 39.49 13.47
C ALA A 200 -2.71 40.12 13.21
N ASP A 201 -1.61 39.47 13.61
CA ASP A 201 -0.24 39.90 13.32
C ASP A 201 0.19 39.67 11.87
N TYR A 202 -0.58 38.91 11.09
CA TYR A 202 -0.21 38.47 9.74
C TYR A 202 -0.97 39.20 8.64
N THR A 203 -0.44 39.12 7.42
CA THR A 203 -1.24 39.46 6.23
C THR A 203 -2.18 38.29 5.96
N ILE A 204 -3.49 38.54 5.99
CA ILE A 204 -4.51 37.51 5.84
C ILE A 204 -5.25 37.73 4.52
N VAL A 205 -5.45 36.63 3.79
CA VAL A 205 -6.37 36.54 2.67
C VAL A 205 -7.51 35.63 3.09
N GLU A 206 -8.69 36.20 3.28
CA GLU A 206 -9.89 35.45 3.64
C GLU A 206 -10.74 35.14 2.41
N GLN A 207 -11.24 33.91 2.33
CA GLN A 207 -12.11 33.44 1.27
C GLN A 207 -13.33 32.71 1.88
N GLY A 208 -14.36 33.46 2.28
CA GLY A 208 -15.54 32.90 2.93
C GLY A 208 -16.82 33.70 2.70
N HIS A 209 -17.96 33.15 3.11
CA HIS A 209 -19.26 33.85 3.05
C HIS A 209 -19.37 34.97 4.09
N ALA A 210 -18.68 34.83 5.21
CA ALA A 210 -18.57 35.82 6.27
C ALA A 210 -17.09 36.01 6.60
N ASN A 211 -16.60 37.25 6.47
CA ASN A 211 -15.23 37.58 6.82
C ASN A 211 -15.13 37.78 8.33
N PHE A 212 -14.08 37.25 8.93
CA PHE A 212 -13.78 37.39 10.35
C PHE A 212 -13.11 38.74 10.64
N PHE A 213 -12.17 39.16 9.79
CA PHE A 213 -11.56 40.48 9.84
C PHE A 213 -12.15 41.43 8.80
N ASP A 214 -12.14 42.73 9.11
CA ASP A 214 -12.51 43.78 8.17
C ASP A 214 -11.48 43.88 7.02
N ALA A 215 -11.96 43.74 5.79
CA ALA A 215 -11.10 43.74 4.62
C ALA A 215 -10.62 45.15 4.27
N LYS A 216 -9.30 45.37 4.26
CA LYS A 216 -8.67 46.61 3.74
C LYS A 216 -8.73 46.71 2.22
N HIS A 217 -8.63 45.55 1.56
CA HIS A 217 -8.69 45.41 0.11
C HIS A 217 -9.59 44.23 -0.23
N LYS A 218 -10.42 44.41 -1.25
CA LYS A 218 -11.26 43.35 -1.80
C LYS A 218 -10.73 42.97 -3.17
N LEU A 219 -10.43 41.69 -3.36
CA LEU A 219 -10.06 41.12 -4.64
C LEU A 219 -11.27 40.38 -5.21
N GLU A 220 -11.66 40.72 -6.43
CA GLU A 220 -12.73 40.03 -7.15
C GLU A 220 -12.08 39.26 -8.31
N CYS A 221 -12.36 37.95 -8.38
CA CYS A 221 -11.89 37.09 -9.45
C CYS A 221 -13.10 36.66 -10.29
N ASN A 222 -13.09 36.93 -11.60
CA ASN A 222 -14.19 36.52 -12.48
C ASN A 222 -13.96 35.08 -12.97
N THR A 223 -14.18 34.13 -12.05
CA THR A 223 -14.08 32.70 -12.35
C THR A 223 -15.44 32.03 -12.27
N GLN A 224 -15.76 31.22 -13.26
CA GLN A 224 -16.99 30.43 -13.31
C GLN A 224 -16.69 28.93 -13.13
N ILE A 225 -17.64 28.21 -12.57
CA ILE A 225 -17.59 26.74 -12.50
C ILE A 225 -17.87 26.19 -13.89
N LEU A 226 -17.14 25.15 -14.28
CA LEU A 226 -17.42 24.46 -15.53
C LEU A 226 -18.83 23.84 -15.55
N PRO A 227 -19.51 23.82 -16.70
CA PRO A 227 -20.71 23.03 -16.87
C PRO A 227 -20.41 21.54 -16.71
N VAL A 228 -21.39 20.79 -16.20
CA VAL A 228 -21.24 19.35 -15.99
C VAL A 228 -21.56 18.61 -17.29
N PHE A 229 -20.62 17.80 -17.77
CA PHE A 229 -20.74 17.10 -19.07
C PHE A 229 -21.27 15.67 -18.95
N ASN A 230 -21.23 15.03 -17.77
CA ASN A 230 -21.76 13.67 -17.53
C ASN A 230 -21.36 12.62 -18.60
N LYS A 231 -20.09 12.62 -19.05
CA LYS A 231 -19.57 11.75 -20.12
C LYS A 231 -20.21 11.93 -21.51
N GLN A 232 -20.98 13.00 -21.71
CA GLN A 232 -21.56 13.35 -23.02
C GLN A 232 -20.53 14.13 -23.84
N PHE A 233 -19.70 13.40 -24.59
CA PHE A 233 -18.61 14.01 -25.37
C PHE A 233 -19.10 14.98 -26.44
N ASP A 234 -20.32 14.84 -26.94
CA ASP A 234 -20.87 15.79 -27.91
C ASP A 234 -21.12 17.17 -27.31
N LEU A 235 -21.57 17.23 -26.05
CA LEU A 235 -21.70 18.50 -25.31
C LEU A 235 -20.32 19.11 -25.03
N LEU A 236 -19.34 18.27 -24.69
CA LEU A 236 -17.96 18.73 -24.50
C LEU A 236 -17.38 19.32 -25.80
N LYS A 237 -17.55 18.62 -26.93
CA LYS A 237 -17.10 19.09 -28.25
C LYS A 237 -17.73 20.44 -28.58
N ALA A 238 -19.05 20.56 -28.44
CA ALA A 238 -19.77 21.81 -28.69
C ALA A 238 -19.24 22.96 -27.82
N ASN A 239 -19.00 22.71 -26.53
CA ASN A 239 -18.47 23.71 -25.62
C ASN A 239 -17.03 24.13 -25.93
N LEU A 240 -16.14 23.19 -26.28
CA LEU A 240 -14.77 23.50 -26.69
C LEU A 240 -14.75 24.36 -27.96
N ILE A 241 -15.60 24.03 -28.95
CA ILE A 241 -15.76 24.81 -30.18
C ILE A 241 -16.29 26.21 -29.86
N GLU A 242 -17.33 26.31 -29.04
CA GLU A 242 -17.91 27.59 -28.61
C GLU A 242 -16.84 28.47 -27.93
N ASN A 243 -16.04 27.91 -27.04
CA ASN A 243 -14.94 28.63 -26.40
C ASN A 243 -13.90 29.12 -27.40
N ASN A 244 -13.50 28.28 -28.36
CA ASN A 244 -12.59 28.69 -29.43
C ASN A 244 -13.17 29.86 -30.25
N THR A 245 -14.49 29.87 -30.54
CA THR A 245 -15.13 31.01 -31.23
C THR A 245 -15.17 32.29 -30.40
N LYS A 246 -15.26 32.17 -29.08
CA LYS A 246 -15.21 33.29 -28.13
C LYS A 246 -13.78 33.77 -27.82
N GLY A 247 -12.76 33.15 -28.42
CA GLY A 247 -11.35 33.44 -28.15
C GLY A 247 -10.86 32.94 -26.78
N ILE A 248 -11.60 32.02 -26.16
CA ILE A 248 -11.24 31.40 -24.89
C ILE A 248 -10.35 30.19 -25.17
N LYS A 249 -9.17 30.13 -24.54
CA LYS A 249 -8.22 29.04 -24.71
C LYS A 249 -8.65 27.83 -23.88
N ASN A 250 -8.83 26.67 -24.53
CA ASN A 250 -9.16 25.42 -23.86
C ASN A 250 -7.90 24.68 -23.39
N LEU A 251 -7.83 24.39 -22.10
CA LEU A 251 -6.77 23.60 -21.45
C LEU A 251 -7.39 22.35 -20.84
N ILE A 252 -6.92 21.16 -21.20
CA ILE A 252 -7.36 19.90 -20.59
C ILE A 252 -6.23 19.37 -19.70
N LEU A 253 -6.52 19.25 -18.41
CA LEU A 253 -5.61 18.69 -17.42
C LEU A 253 -5.79 17.18 -17.39
N CYS A 254 -4.74 16.45 -17.79
CA CYS A 254 -4.73 14.99 -17.88
C CYS A 254 -3.82 14.39 -16.81
N SER A 255 -4.30 13.36 -16.09
CA SER A 255 -3.51 12.66 -15.08
C SER A 255 -2.45 11.72 -15.69
N SER A 256 -2.63 11.25 -16.93
CA SER A 256 -1.69 10.35 -17.62
C SER A 256 -1.65 10.56 -19.14
N GLU A 257 -0.57 10.10 -19.79
CA GLU A 257 -0.42 10.09 -21.25
C GLU A 257 -1.50 9.23 -21.94
N GLU A 258 -2.00 8.17 -21.29
CA GLU A 258 -3.09 7.35 -21.83
C GLU A 258 -4.41 8.13 -21.95
N GLN A 259 -4.69 9.04 -21.00
CA GLN A 259 -5.90 9.88 -21.07
C GLN A 259 -5.79 10.91 -22.19
N GLU A 260 -4.60 11.44 -22.45
CA GLU A 260 -4.35 12.30 -23.61
C GLU A 260 -4.65 11.57 -24.92
N LYS A 261 -4.08 10.37 -25.11
CA LYS A 261 -4.37 9.52 -26.29
C LYS A 261 -5.87 9.22 -26.43
N ARG A 262 -6.59 9.06 -25.31
CA ARG A 262 -8.04 8.84 -25.32
C ARG A 262 -8.80 10.07 -25.81
N PHE A 263 -8.44 11.27 -25.36
CA PHE A 263 -9.04 12.49 -25.89
C PHE A 263 -8.77 12.63 -27.39
N ASP A 264 -7.54 12.36 -27.82
CA ASP A 264 -7.19 12.37 -29.24
C ASP A 264 -8.08 11.40 -30.03
N ALA A 265 -8.25 10.16 -29.57
CA ALA A 265 -9.12 9.16 -30.20
C ALA A 265 -10.62 9.57 -30.21
N ILE A 266 -11.11 10.22 -29.16
CA ILE A 266 -12.51 10.70 -29.08
C ILE A 266 -12.75 11.87 -30.07
N PHE A 267 -11.74 12.69 -30.27
CA PHE A 267 -11.83 13.89 -31.12
C PHE A 267 -11.34 13.67 -32.56
N GLU A 268 -10.69 12.55 -32.87
CA GLU A 268 -10.15 12.22 -34.19
C GLU A 268 -11.22 12.24 -35.29
N ASN A 269 -12.44 11.81 -34.96
CA ASN A 269 -13.58 11.75 -35.89
C ASN A 269 -14.50 12.99 -35.83
N ALA A 270 -14.07 14.11 -35.24
CA ALA A 270 -14.88 15.31 -35.18
C ALA A 270 -14.92 16.06 -36.52
N GLU A 271 -16.12 16.47 -36.97
CA GLU A 271 -16.31 17.22 -38.22
C GLU A 271 -15.60 18.58 -38.24
N GLN A 272 -15.37 19.18 -37.06
CA GLN A 272 -14.69 20.46 -36.89
C GLN A 272 -13.40 20.28 -36.09
N LYS A 273 -12.36 21.01 -36.49
CA LYS A 273 -11.06 20.99 -35.82
C LYS A 273 -11.16 21.64 -34.44
N ILE A 274 -11.14 20.81 -33.39
CA ILE A 274 -11.17 21.27 -31.99
C ILE A 274 -9.75 21.68 -31.58
N GLN A 275 -9.55 22.93 -31.19
CA GLN A 275 -8.29 23.39 -30.60
C GLN A 275 -8.38 23.25 -29.08
N TYR A 276 -7.49 22.44 -28.51
CA TYR A 276 -7.23 22.32 -27.07
C TYR A 276 -5.75 22.06 -26.84
N GLN A 277 -5.29 22.30 -25.61
CA GLN A 277 -3.95 21.95 -25.18
C GLN A 277 -4.03 21.03 -23.95
N CYS A 278 -3.37 19.87 -24.02
CA CYS A 278 -3.22 18.98 -22.88
C CYS A 278 -2.05 19.42 -21.99
N ILE A 279 -2.24 19.33 -20.67
CA ILE A 279 -1.21 19.55 -19.67
C ILE A 279 -1.23 18.38 -18.70
N HIS A 280 -0.08 17.74 -18.49
CA HIS A 280 0.07 16.66 -17.50
C HIS A 280 0.11 17.23 -16.08
N PHE A 281 -1.07 17.51 -15.56
CA PHE A 281 -1.31 18.05 -14.23
C PHE A 281 -2.72 17.63 -13.80
N SER A 282 -2.99 17.61 -12.50
CA SER A 282 -4.31 17.26 -11.98
C SER A 282 -4.79 18.33 -11.01
N LEU A 283 -6.05 18.75 -11.19
CA LEU A 283 -6.77 19.63 -10.28
C LEU A 283 -8.08 18.96 -9.88
N HIS A 284 -8.57 19.27 -8.67
CA HIS A 284 -9.81 18.72 -8.17
C HIS A 284 -11.02 19.07 -9.05
N GLN A 285 -11.06 20.32 -9.50
CA GLN A 285 -12.12 20.85 -10.35
C GLN A 285 -11.50 21.84 -11.32
N GLY A 286 -12.04 21.86 -12.53
CA GLY A 286 -11.77 22.86 -13.53
C GLY A 286 -12.67 24.08 -13.37
N PHE A 287 -12.33 25.14 -14.09
CA PHE A 287 -12.96 26.45 -14.01
C PHE A 287 -12.79 27.20 -15.33
N ILE A 288 -13.62 28.20 -15.54
CA ILE A 288 -13.46 29.19 -16.60
C ILE A 288 -12.98 30.47 -15.95
N ASP A 289 -11.87 31.01 -16.43
CA ASP A 289 -11.33 32.30 -16.05
C ASP A 289 -11.62 33.29 -17.18
N ASP A 290 -12.60 34.17 -16.93
CA ASP A 290 -13.06 35.17 -17.89
C ASP A 290 -12.06 36.31 -18.07
N ASP A 291 -11.24 36.57 -17.05
CA ASP A 291 -10.26 37.65 -17.02
C ASP A 291 -9.08 37.30 -17.93
N ASN A 292 -8.59 36.06 -17.87
CA ASN A 292 -7.48 35.57 -18.69
C ASN A 292 -7.93 34.82 -19.97
N LYS A 293 -9.24 34.74 -20.23
CA LYS A 293 -9.84 34.04 -21.38
C LYS A 293 -9.35 32.60 -21.50
N MET A 294 -9.47 31.83 -20.42
CA MET A 294 -9.10 30.42 -20.42
C MET A 294 -10.18 29.55 -19.79
N ALA A 295 -10.39 28.36 -20.35
CA ALA A 295 -11.23 27.32 -19.78
C ALA A 295 -10.34 26.11 -19.45
N VAL A 296 -10.24 25.80 -18.17
CA VAL A 296 -9.41 24.72 -17.63
C VAL A 296 -10.30 23.54 -17.28
N TYR A 297 -10.27 22.49 -18.08
CA TYR A 297 -10.99 21.25 -17.87
C TYR A 297 -10.12 20.25 -17.13
N THR A 298 -10.74 19.40 -16.31
CA THR A 298 -10.07 18.24 -15.71
C THR A 298 -10.65 16.97 -16.27
N ASP A 299 -9.79 16.02 -16.61
CA ASP A 299 -10.20 14.67 -17.02
C ASP A 299 -11.22 14.06 -16.04
N GLN A 300 -11.05 14.30 -14.74
CA GLN A 300 -11.95 13.85 -13.68
C GLN A 300 -13.37 14.41 -13.79
N GLN A 301 -13.56 15.70 -14.11
CA GLN A 301 -14.91 16.24 -14.32
C GLN A 301 -15.52 15.77 -15.63
N LEU A 302 -14.70 15.59 -16.66
CA LEU A 302 -15.15 15.10 -17.96
C LEU A 302 -15.59 13.63 -17.91
N PHE A 303 -14.91 12.82 -17.09
CA PHE A 303 -15.16 11.37 -16.95
C PHE A 303 -15.84 10.97 -15.62
N GLU A 304 -16.25 11.93 -14.79
CA GLU A 304 -16.86 11.72 -13.46
C GLU A 304 -16.03 10.85 -12.51
N ARG A 305 -14.74 11.14 -12.36
CA ARG A 305 -13.85 10.44 -11.41
C ARG A 305 -13.57 11.31 -10.19
N HIS A 306 -13.29 10.68 -9.05
CA HIS A 306 -12.88 11.40 -7.85
C HIS A 306 -11.40 11.80 -7.93
N HIS A 307 -11.10 13.09 -7.77
CA HIS A 307 -9.72 13.57 -7.58
C HIS A 307 -9.08 12.90 -6.37
N ARG A 308 -7.89 12.32 -6.55
CA ARG A 308 -7.07 11.85 -5.43
C ARG A 308 -5.69 12.47 -5.49
N PHE A 309 -5.31 13.11 -4.40
CA PHE A 309 -3.96 13.64 -4.22
C PHE A 309 -2.99 12.46 -4.00
N ILE A 310 -1.99 12.33 -4.87
CA ILE A 310 -0.90 11.36 -4.67
C ILE A 310 0.02 11.93 -3.59
N SER A 311 -0.07 11.40 -2.37
CA SER A 311 0.96 11.65 -1.36
C SER A 311 2.28 11.05 -1.85
N LYS A 312 3.35 11.86 -1.92
CA LYS A 312 4.69 11.42 -2.32
C LYS A 312 5.37 10.47 -1.30
N THR A 313 4.66 10.02 -0.28
CA THR A 313 5.17 9.09 0.73
C THR A 313 5.35 7.70 0.12
N LYS A 314 6.51 7.47 -0.51
CA LYS A 314 7.00 6.16 -0.96
C LYS A 314 7.36 5.30 0.27
N PHE A 315 6.38 4.77 0.97
CA PHE A 315 6.61 3.57 1.78
C PHE A 315 6.52 2.36 0.84
N SER A 316 7.64 2.05 0.16
CA SER A 316 7.71 0.84 -0.65
C SER A 316 8.13 -0.32 0.24
N ASP A 317 7.19 -1.18 0.63
CA ASP A 317 7.37 -2.39 1.46
C ASP A 317 7.97 -3.58 0.69
N LYS A 318 8.65 -3.34 -0.44
CA LYS A 318 8.88 -4.39 -1.43
C LYS A 318 9.90 -5.46 -1.03
N GLN A 319 10.74 -5.29 0.01
CA GLN A 319 11.70 -6.35 0.42
C GLN A 319 11.96 -6.49 1.94
N ALA A 320 11.30 -5.69 2.79
CA ALA A 320 11.51 -5.72 4.24
C ALA A 320 11.24 -7.08 4.91
N ILE A 321 10.45 -7.95 4.26
CA ILE A 321 10.00 -9.24 4.83
C ILE A 321 11.18 -10.20 5.07
N THR A 322 12.21 -10.21 4.21
CA THR A 322 13.28 -11.24 4.30
C THR A 322 14.34 -10.90 5.36
N LEU A 323 14.65 -9.61 5.54
CA LEU A 323 15.57 -9.13 6.60
C LEU A 323 14.88 -9.09 7.98
N LYS A 324 13.62 -8.62 8.06
CA LYS A 324 12.84 -8.67 9.32
C LYS A 324 12.67 -10.09 9.87
N GLN A 325 12.61 -11.11 9.01
CA GLN A 325 12.52 -12.52 9.43
C GLN A 325 13.80 -13.06 10.07
N LEU A 326 14.98 -12.50 9.74
CA LEU A 326 16.27 -12.91 10.29
C LEU A 326 16.56 -12.23 11.64
N THR A 327 16.13 -10.99 11.85
CA THR A 327 16.21 -10.27 13.13
C THR A 327 15.27 -10.82 14.21
N ASN A 328 14.24 -11.60 13.84
CA ASN A 328 13.26 -12.17 14.77
C ASN A 328 13.64 -13.58 15.29
N LEU A 329 14.92 -13.96 15.27
CA LEU A 329 15.39 -15.23 15.82
C LEU A 329 15.53 -15.13 17.34
N GLN A 330 14.70 -15.86 18.08
CA GLN A 330 14.76 -15.95 19.53
C GLN A 330 15.46 -17.24 19.97
N ILE A 331 16.10 -17.22 21.14
CA ILE A 331 16.68 -18.42 21.74
C ILE A 331 15.58 -19.48 21.86
N GLY A 332 15.84 -20.66 21.31
CA GLY A 332 14.88 -21.76 21.25
C GLY A 332 14.21 -21.95 19.89
N ASP A 333 14.31 -20.98 18.97
CA ASP A 333 13.79 -21.11 17.60
C ASP A 333 14.49 -22.23 16.84
N PHE A 334 13.74 -22.92 15.97
CA PHE A 334 14.31 -23.90 15.05
C PHE A 334 14.91 -23.22 13.83
N VAL A 335 16.13 -23.62 13.47
CA VAL A 335 16.91 -23.05 12.38
C VAL A 335 17.40 -24.17 11.47
N SER A 336 17.24 -23.99 10.16
CA SER A 336 17.76 -24.92 9.15
C SER A 336 19.12 -24.43 8.65
N HIS A 337 20.17 -25.22 8.86
CA HIS A 337 21.49 -25.04 8.26
C HIS A 337 21.63 -25.83 6.96
N ILE A 338 22.15 -25.22 5.90
CA ILE A 338 22.28 -25.84 4.55
C ILE A 338 22.99 -27.20 4.58
N ASP A 339 24.01 -27.34 5.44
CA ASP A 339 24.88 -28.52 5.49
C ASP A 339 24.54 -29.52 6.61
N HIS A 340 23.88 -29.08 7.68
CA HIS A 340 23.73 -29.86 8.92
C HIS A 340 22.27 -30.14 9.30
N GLY A 341 21.31 -29.51 8.61
CA GLY A 341 19.89 -29.73 8.82
C GLY A 341 19.30 -28.83 9.90
N VAL A 342 18.22 -29.29 10.53
CA VAL A 342 17.47 -28.49 11.50
C VAL A 342 18.11 -28.63 12.89
N GLY A 343 18.55 -27.50 13.43
CA GLY A 343 19.03 -27.31 14.80
C GLY A 343 18.16 -26.31 15.57
N GLN A 344 18.51 -26.08 16.82
CA GLN A 344 17.89 -25.08 17.70
C GLN A 344 18.84 -23.91 17.92
N PHE A 345 18.36 -22.69 17.77
CA PHE A 345 19.15 -21.49 18.02
C PHE A 345 19.37 -21.28 19.51
N ALA A 346 20.64 -21.16 19.91
CA ALA A 346 21.05 -21.02 21.30
C ALA A 346 21.70 -19.66 21.60
N GLY A 347 21.55 -18.69 20.70
CA GLY A 347 22.05 -17.31 20.87
C GLY A 347 23.42 -17.05 20.25
N LEU A 348 23.90 -15.82 20.45
CA LEU A 348 25.22 -15.37 20.03
C LEU A 348 26.24 -15.61 21.15
N HIS A 349 27.44 -16.07 20.78
CA HIS A 349 28.57 -16.29 21.67
C HIS A 349 29.82 -15.62 21.12
N LYS A 350 30.68 -15.14 22.03
CA LYS A 350 32.02 -14.65 21.68
C LYS A 350 33.01 -15.80 21.86
N ILE A 351 33.72 -16.16 20.79
CA ILE A 351 34.80 -17.15 20.84
C ILE A 351 36.10 -16.42 20.50
N ASP A 352 37.16 -16.74 21.25
CA ASP A 352 38.50 -16.29 20.93
C ASP A 352 39.14 -17.33 19.99
N ASN A 353 39.45 -16.90 18.76
CA ASN A 353 40.15 -17.73 17.80
C ASN A 353 41.47 -17.04 17.41
N SER A 354 42.59 -17.58 17.90
CA SER A 354 43.93 -17.05 17.64
C SER A 354 44.13 -15.58 18.05
N GLY A 355 43.55 -15.16 19.18
CA GLY A 355 43.73 -13.82 19.76
C GLY A 355 42.79 -12.75 19.20
N LYS A 356 41.90 -13.09 18.27
CA LYS A 356 40.82 -12.22 17.79
C LYS A 356 39.49 -12.73 18.30
N LYS A 357 38.81 -11.91 19.11
CA LYS A 357 37.44 -12.15 19.54
C LYS A 357 36.51 -12.08 18.33
N GLN A 358 35.83 -13.17 18.04
CA GLN A 358 34.83 -13.25 16.97
C GLN A 358 33.49 -13.63 17.56
N GLU A 359 32.45 -12.94 17.10
CA GLU A 359 31.08 -13.30 17.43
C GLU A 359 30.60 -14.42 16.50
N VAL A 360 29.97 -15.42 17.10
CA VAL A 360 29.45 -16.59 16.41
C VAL A 360 28.04 -16.90 16.92
N ILE A 361 27.26 -17.53 16.05
CA ILE A 361 25.96 -18.10 16.37
C ILE A 361 26.15 -19.51 16.88
N LYS A 362 25.53 -19.82 18.02
CA LYS A 362 25.49 -21.17 18.58
C LYS A 362 24.19 -21.86 18.18
N LEU A 363 24.32 -23.04 17.57
CA LEU A 363 23.21 -23.93 17.27
C LEU A 363 23.36 -25.24 18.05
N ILE A 364 22.28 -25.71 18.67
CA ILE A 364 22.21 -26.99 19.37
C ILE A 364 21.48 -28.00 18.48
N TYR A 365 22.09 -29.17 18.30
CA TYR A 365 21.57 -30.30 17.55
C TYR A 365 21.18 -31.42 18.52
N LYS A 366 20.69 -32.53 17.96
CA LYS A 366 20.26 -33.69 18.75
C LYS A 366 21.41 -34.20 19.63
N ASP A 367 21.07 -34.78 20.78
CA ASP A 367 22.00 -35.35 21.77
C ASP A 367 22.98 -34.31 22.40
N GLY A 368 22.70 -33.01 22.21
CA GLY A 368 23.48 -31.92 22.79
C GLY A 368 24.65 -31.44 21.94
N ASP A 369 24.79 -31.92 20.69
CA ASP A 369 25.85 -31.50 19.78
C ASP A 369 25.76 -29.99 19.48
N ILE A 370 26.90 -29.29 19.48
CA ILE A 370 26.94 -27.82 19.27
C ILE A 370 27.66 -27.48 17.96
N LEU A 371 27.06 -26.60 17.17
CA LEU A 371 27.70 -25.95 16.01
C LEU A 371 27.87 -24.47 16.27
N TYR A 372 29.10 -23.98 16.14
CA TYR A 372 29.41 -22.55 16.11
C TYR A 372 29.55 -22.07 14.68
N LEU A 373 28.78 -21.06 14.31
CA LEU A 373 28.75 -20.49 12.97
C LEU A 373 29.17 -19.03 13.03
N SER A 374 30.14 -18.61 12.23
CA SER A 374 30.49 -17.18 12.11
C SER A 374 29.27 -16.37 11.66
N ILE A 375 29.11 -15.14 12.16
CA ILE A 375 28.09 -14.19 11.69
C ILE A 375 28.17 -13.98 10.17
N HIS A 376 29.35 -14.01 9.58
CA HIS A 376 29.50 -13.88 8.11
C HIS A 376 28.87 -15.05 7.33
N ALA A 377 28.64 -16.20 7.98
CA ALA A 377 27.98 -17.35 7.40
C ALA A 377 26.46 -17.39 7.70
N LEU A 378 25.86 -16.28 8.12
CA LEU A 378 24.41 -16.11 8.30
C LEU A 378 23.60 -16.58 7.09
N HIS A 379 24.10 -16.38 5.87
CA HIS A 379 23.47 -16.84 4.64
C HIS A 379 23.27 -18.36 4.55
N LYS A 380 23.93 -19.15 5.42
CA LYS A 380 23.77 -20.62 5.50
C LYS A 380 22.63 -21.08 6.38
N ILE A 381 22.02 -20.16 7.13
CA ILE A 381 20.94 -20.46 8.06
C ILE A 381 19.65 -19.74 7.68
N ALA A 382 18.52 -20.40 7.91
CA ALA A 382 17.20 -19.81 7.75
C ALA A 382 16.29 -20.28 8.90
N LYS A 383 15.41 -19.39 9.38
CA LYS A 383 14.38 -19.77 10.36
C LYS A 383 13.52 -20.88 9.77
N PHE A 384 13.31 -21.95 10.54
CA PHE A 384 12.51 -23.08 10.09
C PHE A 384 11.02 -22.72 10.10
N SER A 385 10.38 -22.70 8.94
CA SER A 385 8.95 -22.46 8.77
C SER A 385 8.21 -23.77 8.47
N GLY A 386 7.58 -24.36 9.49
CA GLY A 386 6.77 -25.59 9.40
C GLY A 386 5.26 -25.33 9.30
N LYS A 387 4.46 -26.39 9.16
CA LYS A 387 3.00 -26.29 9.37
C LYS A 387 2.73 -25.94 10.84
N GLU A 388 1.83 -25.01 11.09
CA GLU A 388 1.47 -24.56 12.45
C GLU A 388 1.21 -25.75 13.39
N GLY A 389 1.84 -25.73 14.57
CA GLY A 389 1.70 -26.76 15.60
C GLY A 389 2.60 -27.99 15.47
N HIS A 390 3.42 -28.11 14.42
CA HIS A 390 4.36 -29.25 14.27
C HIS A 390 5.80 -28.85 14.59
N GLN A 391 6.35 -29.36 15.69
CA GLN A 391 7.77 -29.20 16.02
C GLN A 391 8.63 -30.07 15.09
N PRO A 392 9.66 -29.51 14.43
CA PRO A 392 10.53 -30.28 13.55
C PRO A 392 11.42 -31.25 14.34
N LYS A 393 11.80 -32.35 13.70
CA LYS A 393 12.83 -33.24 14.24
C LYS A 393 14.20 -32.57 14.11
N ILE A 394 14.87 -32.36 15.24
CA ILE A 394 16.26 -31.88 15.30
C ILE A 394 17.17 -32.98 14.72
N HIS A 395 18.07 -32.58 13.82
CA HIS A 395 19.03 -33.48 13.20
C HIS A 395 20.25 -33.69 14.10
N GLN A 396 21.04 -34.73 13.83
CA GLN A 396 22.31 -34.99 14.51
C GLN A 396 23.47 -34.51 13.63
N LEU A 397 24.49 -33.90 14.24
CA LEU A 397 25.68 -33.43 13.52
C LEU A 397 26.46 -34.62 12.94
N GLY A 398 26.95 -34.48 11.71
CA GLY A 398 27.67 -35.54 11.00
C GLY A 398 26.83 -36.72 10.50
N SER A 399 25.54 -36.82 10.84
CA SER A 399 24.67 -37.90 10.38
C SER A 399 24.37 -37.81 8.88
N PRO A 400 24.40 -38.93 8.12
CA PRO A 400 24.02 -38.95 6.71
C PRO A 400 22.52 -38.74 6.49
N GLN A 401 21.71 -38.68 7.55
CA GLN A 401 20.26 -38.52 7.46
C GLN A 401 19.85 -37.21 6.77
N TRP A 402 20.53 -36.10 7.06
CA TRP A 402 20.28 -34.82 6.39
C TRP A 402 20.64 -34.91 4.91
N LEU A 403 21.80 -35.48 4.60
CA LEU A 403 22.25 -35.65 3.21
C LEU A 403 21.30 -36.54 2.41
N LYS A 404 20.83 -37.66 2.98
CA LYS A 404 19.79 -38.54 2.39
C LYS A 404 18.46 -37.81 2.20
N THR A 405 18.05 -36.99 3.16
CA THR A 405 16.82 -36.20 3.07
C THR A 405 16.95 -35.13 1.98
N LYS A 406 18.10 -34.47 1.89
CA LYS A 406 18.44 -33.47 0.86
C LYS A 406 18.49 -34.10 -0.53
N THR A 407 19.10 -35.28 -0.71
CA THR A 407 19.14 -35.98 -2.00
C THR A 407 17.75 -36.48 -2.42
N LYS A 408 16.99 -37.09 -1.51
CA LYS A 408 15.59 -37.50 -1.77
C LYS A 408 14.71 -36.30 -2.14
N THR A 409 14.84 -35.19 -1.41
CA THR A 409 14.08 -33.96 -1.68
C THR A 409 14.52 -33.35 -3.01
N LYS A 410 15.83 -33.30 -3.30
CA LYS A 410 16.37 -32.84 -4.58
C LYS A 410 15.84 -33.68 -5.75
N ALA A 411 15.78 -35.00 -5.60
CA ALA A 411 15.20 -35.89 -6.62
C ALA A 411 13.70 -35.60 -6.83
N ARG A 412 12.94 -35.41 -5.74
CA ARG A 412 11.51 -35.05 -5.82
C ARG A 412 11.29 -33.67 -6.45
N VAL A 413 12.11 -32.68 -6.12
CA VAL A 413 12.07 -31.34 -6.72
C VAL A 413 12.42 -31.42 -8.20
N LYS A 414 13.44 -32.20 -8.58
CA LYS A 414 13.75 -32.47 -9.99
C LYS A 414 12.60 -33.13 -10.73
N GLN A 415 11.92 -34.10 -10.13
CA GLN A 415 10.75 -34.73 -10.73
C GLN A 415 9.63 -33.72 -10.97
N ILE A 416 9.31 -32.88 -9.97
CA ILE A 416 8.29 -31.84 -10.12
C ILE A 416 8.68 -30.84 -11.21
N ALA A 417 9.96 -30.42 -11.25
CA ALA A 417 10.47 -29.53 -12.28
C ALA A 417 10.37 -30.18 -13.68
N PHE A 418 10.69 -31.47 -13.80
CA PHE A 418 10.57 -32.22 -15.05
C PHE A 418 9.11 -32.31 -15.51
N ASP A 419 8.18 -32.68 -14.61
CA ASP A 419 6.75 -32.76 -14.91
C ASP A 419 6.20 -31.40 -15.35
N LEU A 420 6.65 -30.30 -14.73
CA LEU A 420 6.27 -28.94 -15.09
C LEU A 420 6.84 -28.53 -16.45
N ILE A 421 8.13 -28.72 -16.69
CA ILE A 421 8.76 -28.44 -17.99
C ILE A 421 8.05 -29.24 -19.09
N GLY A 422 7.68 -30.49 -18.82
CA GLY A 422 6.89 -31.30 -19.74
C GLY A 422 5.51 -30.70 -20.05
N LEU A 423 4.83 -30.14 -19.05
CA LEU A 423 3.55 -29.44 -19.24
C LEU A 423 3.74 -28.15 -20.07
N TYR A 424 4.79 -27.37 -19.81
CA TYR A 424 5.10 -26.15 -20.57
C TYR A 424 5.56 -26.43 -22.01
N ALA A 425 6.33 -27.49 -22.22
CA ALA A 425 6.72 -27.94 -23.55
C ALA A 425 5.47 -28.30 -24.36
N LYS A 426 4.54 -29.06 -23.76
CA LYS A 426 3.24 -29.36 -24.38
C LYS A 426 2.47 -28.08 -24.74
N ARG A 427 2.45 -27.08 -23.85
CA ARG A 427 1.79 -25.79 -24.12
C ARG A 427 2.44 -25.01 -25.25
N LYS A 428 3.77 -24.88 -25.28
CA LYS A 428 4.48 -24.19 -26.37
C LYS A 428 4.26 -24.84 -27.73
N THR A 429 4.00 -26.15 -27.76
CA THR A 429 3.67 -26.87 -29.01
C THR A 429 2.21 -26.76 -29.42
N GLN A 430 1.31 -26.35 -28.52
CA GLN A 430 -0.09 -26.13 -28.85
C GLN A 430 -0.30 -24.69 -29.32
N LYS A 431 -1.04 -24.53 -30.42
CA LYS A 431 -1.54 -23.21 -30.83
C LYS A 431 -2.74 -22.86 -29.96
N GLY A 432 -2.59 -21.81 -29.17
CA GLY A 432 -3.68 -21.14 -28.46
C GLY A 432 -4.44 -20.17 -29.36
N PHE A 433 -5.28 -19.36 -28.74
CA PHE A 433 -5.97 -18.27 -29.41
C PHE A 433 -5.25 -16.96 -29.07
N ALA A 434 -4.68 -16.30 -30.08
CA ALA A 434 -4.11 -14.98 -29.93
C ALA A 434 -5.25 -13.94 -29.97
N PHE A 435 -5.49 -13.28 -28.84
CA PHE A 435 -6.46 -12.20 -28.76
C PHE A 435 -5.99 -10.97 -29.56
N SER A 436 -6.93 -10.18 -30.05
CA SER A 436 -6.67 -8.95 -30.78
C SER A 436 -6.18 -7.84 -29.84
N PRO A 437 -5.44 -6.83 -30.36
CA PRO A 437 -5.16 -5.60 -29.62
C PRO A 437 -6.42 -4.94 -29.08
N ASP A 438 -6.25 -4.10 -28.06
CA ASP A 438 -7.38 -3.45 -27.40
C ASP A 438 -8.24 -2.61 -28.34
N THR A 439 -9.55 -2.75 -28.20
CA THR A 439 -10.55 -1.98 -28.94
C THR A 439 -10.97 -0.74 -28.15
N TYR A 440 -11.69 0.19 -28.81
CA TYR A 440 -12.30 1.34 -28.14
C TYR A 440 -13.11 0.96 -26.89
N LEU A 441 -13.85 -0.15 -26.94
CA LEU A 441 -14.65 -0.63 -25.81
C LEU A 441 -13.76 -1.05 -24.63
N GLN A 442 -12.59 -1.65 -24.87
CA GLN A 442 -11.65 -2.01 -23.80
C GLN A 442 -11.14 -0.75 -23.10
N TYR A 443 -10.74 0.26 -23.86
CA TYR A 443 -10.31 1.55 -23.29
C TYR A 443 -11.44 2.21 -22.51
N GLU A 444 -12.67 2.15 -22.98
CA GLU A 444 -13.84 2.69 -22.28
C GLU A 444 -14.15 1.93 -20.97
N LEU A 445 -14.05 0.60 -20.97
CA LEU A 445 -14.16 -0.19 -19.74
C LEU A 445 -13.08 0.24 -18.76
N GLU A 446 -11.82 0.25 -19.14
CA GLU A 446 -10.71 0.60 -18.25
C GLU A 446 -10.86 2.01 -17.70
N ALA A 447 -11.27 2.93 -18.56
CA ALA A 447 -11.45 4.32 -18.19
C ALA A 447 -12.75 4.59 -17.39
N SER A 448 -13.73 3.71 -17.39
CA SER A 448 -14.88 3.80 -16.47
C SER A 448 -14.55 3.31 -15.06
N PHE A 449 -13.31 2.86 -14.81
CA PHE A 449 -12.87 2.55 -13.45
C PHE A 449 -12.82 3.82 -12.59
N MET A 450 -13.46 3.77 -11.43
CA MET A 450 -13.57 4.92 -10.51
C MET A 450 -12.28 5.20 -9.73
N TYR A 451 -11.31 4.30 -9.80
CA TYR A 451 -10.05 4.40 -9.08
C TYR A 451 -8.89 4.48 -10.07
N GLU A 452 -7.81 5.14 -9.65
CA GLU A 452 -6.55 5.14 -10.40
C GLU A 452 -5.78 3.86 -10.10
N ASP A 453 -5.17 3.29 -11.13
CA ASP A 453 -4.36 2.10 -10.99
C ASP A 453 -3.06 2.40 -10.25
N THR A 454 -2.63 1.46 -9.41
CA THR A 454 -1.26 1.50 -8.88
C THR A 454 -0.27 1.08 -9.98
N PRO A 455 1.02 1.49 -9.89
CA PRO A 455 2.01 1.08 -10.87
C PRO A 455 2.10 -0.45 -11.06
N ASP A 456 1.89 -1.22 -9.98
CA ASP A 456 1.87 -2.68 -10.07
C ASP A 456 0.59 -3.22 -10.74
N GLN A 457 -0.55 -2.54 -10.62
CA GLN A 457 -1.80 -2.90 -11.30
C GLN A 457 -1.74 -2.62 -12.80
N SER A 458 -1.21 -1.46 -13.19
CA SER A 458 -1.01 -1.11 -14.60
C SER A 458 -0.06 -2.11 -15.26
N LYS A 459 1.09 -2.36 -14.63
CA LYS A 459 2.06 -3.35 -15.09
C LYS A 459 1.46 -4.76 -15.19
N ALA A 460 0.70 -5.21 -14.18
CA ALA A 460 0.08 -6.54 -14.21
C ALA A 460 -0.99 -6.66 -15.32
N THR A 461 -1.67 -5.56 -15.64
CA THR A 461 -2.67 -5.51 -16.71
C THR A 461 -2.00 -5.55 -18.08
N GLU A 462 -0.92 -4.79 -18.28
CA GLU A 462 -0.12 -4.77 -19.51
C GLU A 462 0.49 -6.15 -19.79
N GLU A 463 1.22 -6.72 -18.83
CA GLU A 463 1.82 -8.06 -18.96
C GLU A 463 0.78 -9.16 -19.26
N LEU A 464 -0.43 -9.01 -18.72
CA LEU A 464 -1.53 -9.94 -18.96
C LEU A 464 -2.08 -9.81 -20.39
N LYS A 465 -2.28 -8.59 -20.88
CA LYS A 465 -2.76 -8.33 -22.25
C LYS A 465 -1.73 -8.83 -23.27
N GLU A 466 -0.45 -8.53 -23.06
CA GLU A 466 0.64 -9.01 -23.90
C GLU A 466 0.67 -10.54 -24.00
N ASP A 467 0.37 -11.25 -22.90
CA ASP A 467 0.30 -12.70 -22.93
C ASP A 467 -0.93 -13.23 -23.67
N MET A 468 -2.09 -12.59 -23.50
CA MET A 468 -3.31 -12.93 -24.23
C MET A 468 -3.16 -12.71 -25.75
N GLU A 469 -2.34 -11.76 -26.18
CA GLU A 469 -2.11 -11.47 -27.61
C GLU A 469 -1.14 -12.46 -28.29
N LYS A 470 -0.54 -13.40 -27.54
CA LYS A 470 0.39 -14.41 -28.09
C LYS A 470 -0.35 -15.65 -28.59
N GLU A 471 0.21 -16.34 -29.58
CA GLU A 471 -0.30 -17.64 -30.05
C GLU A 471 -0.13 -18.78 -29.02
N ILE A 472 0.62 -18.56 -27.94
CA ILE A 472 0.89 -19.58 -26.92
C ILE A 472 -0.12 -19.37 -25.78
N PRO A 473 -0.85 -20.41 -25.33
CA PRO A 473 -1.83 -20.24 -24.25
C PRO A 473 -1.21 -19.64 -22.98
N MET A 474 -1.83 -18.62 -22.39
CA MET A 474 -1.36 -17.91 -21.19
C MET A 474 -1.51 -18.74 -19.89
N ASP A 475 -0.52 -18.71 -18.97
CA ASP A 475 -0.63 -19.23 -17.58
C ASP A 475 -0.11 -18.23 -16.55
N ARG A 476 -0.86 -17.16 -16.34
CA ARG A 476 -0.42 -16.07 -15.46
C ARG A 476 -0.98 -16.24 -14.06
N LEU A 477 -0.12 -16.03 -13.05
CA LEU A 477 -0.52 -15.90 -11.65
C LEU A 477 -0.39 -14.43 -11.22
N VAL A 478 -1.52 -13.83 -10.85
CA VAL A 478 -1.54 -12.51 -10.22
C VAL A 478 -1.64 -12.68 -8.71
N CYS A 479 -0.58 -12.28 -8.01
CA CYS A 479 -0.51 -12.27 -6.56
C CYS A 479 -0.65 -10.85 -6.02
N GLY A 480 -1.34 -10.68 -4.90
CA GLY A 480 -1.40 -9.41 -4.19
C GLY A 480 -2.40 -9.46 -3.07
N ASP A 481 -2.30 -8.60 -2.06
CA ASP A 481 -3.17 -8.69 -0.89
C ASP A 481 -4.66 -8.45 -1.19
N VAL A 482 -5.52 -8.81 -0.25
CA VAL A 482 -6.95 -8.49 -0.31
C VAL A 482 -7.12 -6.98 -0.47
N GLY A 483 -7.93 -6.56 -1.44
CA GLY A 483 -8.17 -5.14 -1.74
C GLY A 483 -7.15 -4.49 -2.67
N PHE A 484 -6.09 -5.18 -3.11
CA PHE A 484 -5.11 -4.62 -4.07
C PHE A 484 -5.58 -4.67 -5.53
N GLY A 485 -6.89 -4.73 -5.78
CA GLY A 485 -7.46 -4.64 -7.14
C GLY A 485 -7.23 -5.84 -8.07
N LYS A 486 -6.87 -7.03 -7.55
CA LYS A 486 -6.78 -8.27 -8.35
C LYS A 486 -8.05 -8.54 -9.18
N THR A 487 -9.21 -8.26 -8.61
CA THR A 487 -10.51 -8.44 -9.28
C THR A 487 -10.64 -7.52 -10.50
N GLU A 488 -10.09 -6.30 -10.46
CA GLU A 488 -10.14 -5.38 -11.60
C GLU A 488 -9.28 -5.90 -12.76
N VAL A 489 -8.08 -6.41 -12.47
CA VAL A 489 -7.23 -7.07 -13.50
C VAL A 489 -7.98 -8.23 -14.17
N ALA A 490 -8.71 -9.03 -13.39
CA ALA A 490 -9.52 -10.13 -13.92
C ALA A 490 -10.72 -9.68 -14.76
N ILE A 491 -11.37 -8.57 -14.39
CA ILE A 491 -12.45 -7.96 -15.16
C ILE A 491 -11.94 -7.50 -16.52
N ARG A 492 -10.79 -6.82 -16.57
CA ARG A 492 -10.18 -6.35 -17.82
C ARG A 492 -9.79 -7.49 -18.74
N ALA A 493 -9.20 -8.56 -18.18
CA ALA A 493 -8.89 -9.79 -18.89
C ALA A 493 -10.15 -10.44 -19.49
N ALA A 494 -11.22 -10.56 -18.68
CA ALA A 494 -12.47 -11.14 -19.12
C ALA A 494 -13.11 -10.32 -20.24
N PHE A 495 -13.11 -8.99 -20.13
CA PHE A 495 -13.70 -8.14 -21.15
C PHE A 495 -12.94 -8.19 -22.48
N LYS A 496 -11.60 -8.23 -22.45
CA LYS A 496 -10.78 -8.44 -23.65
C LYS A 496 -11.14 -9.73 -24.36
N ALA A 497 -11.35 -10.81 -23.60
CA ALA A 497 -11.78 -12.08 -24.18
C ALA A 497 -13.18 -12.01 -24.80
N VAL A 498 -14.12 -11.33 -24.12
CA VAL A 498 -15.49 -11.12 -24.65
C VAL A 498 -15.50 -10.24 -25.89
N ALA A 499 -14.64 -9.21 -25.97
CA ALA A 499 -14.52 -8.34 -27.13
C ALA A 499 -14.15 -9.12 -28.41
N ASP A 500 -13.41 -10.21 -28.27
CA ASP A 500 -13.07 -11.16 -29.35
C ASP A 500 -14.10 -12.31 -29.50
N SER A 501 -15.30 -12.14 -28.94
CA SER A 501 -16.39 -13.13 -28.97
C SER A 501 -16.04 -14.48 -28.34
N LYS A 502 -15.09 -14.51 -27.39
CA LYS A 502 -14.77 -15.70 -26.61
C LYS A 502 -15.51 -15.72 -25.28
N GLN A 503 -15.94 -16.91 -24.87
CA GLN A 503 -16.54 -17.12 -23.56
C GLN A 503 -15.48 -17.18 -22.46
N VAL A 504 -15.85 -16.74 -21.26
CA VAL A 504 -15.01 -16.70 -20.07
C VAL A 504 -15.62 -17.54 -18.96
N ALA A 505 -14.80 -18.38 -18.31
CA ALA A 505 -15.19 -19.13 -17.12
C ALA A 505 -14.47 -18.60 -15.88
N ILE A 506 -15.21 -18.20 -14.85
CA ILE A 506 -14.65 -17.75 -13.57
C ILE A 506 -14.94 -18.76 -12.47
N LEU A 507 -13.90 -19.45 -12.03
CA LEU A 507 -13.95 -20.50 -11.02
C LEU A 507 -13.54 -19.97 -9.65
N VAL A 508 -14.44 -20.10 -8.67
CA VAL A 508 -14.23 -19.62 -7.30
C VAL A 508 -14.54 -20.69 -6.25
N PRO A 509 -13.96 -20.65 -5.04
CA PRO A 509 -14.05 -21.79 -4.12
C PRO A 509 -15.37 -21.87 -3.36
N THR A 510 -16.06 -20.74 -3.14
CA THR A 510 -17.28 -20.69 -2.33
C THR A 510 -18.44 -20.06 -3.09
N THR A 511 -19.66 -20.40 -2.68
CA THR A 511 -20.89 -19.90 -3.29
C THR A 511 -21.11 -18.41 -3.03
N ILE A 512 -20.62 -17.90 -1.90
CA ILE A 512 -20.63 -16.46 -1.56
C ILE A 512 -19.68 -15.70 -2.47
N LEU A 513 -18.46 -16.19 -2.68
CA LEU A 513 -17.51 -15.58 -3.61
C LEU A 513 -18.06 -15.57 -5.04
N ALA A 514 -18.77 -16.62 -5.46
CA ALA A 514 -19.40 -16.65 -6.78
C ALA A 514 -20.43 -15.53 -6.95
N LEU A 515 -21.24 -15.30 -5.93
CA LEU A 515 -22.22 -14.22 -5.94
C LEU A 515 -21.55 -12.83 -5.86
N GLN A 516 -20.48 -12.70 -5.08
CA GLN A 516 -19.70 -11.45 -4.97
C GLN A 516 -19.06 -11.07 -6.32
N HIS A 517 -18.40 -12.04 -6.97
CA HIS A 517 -17.85 -11.84 -8.31
C HIS A 517 -18.95 -11.53 -9.30
N TYR A 518 -20.07 -12.27 -9.33
CA TYR A 518 -21.21 -11.95 -10.18
C TYR A 518 -21.70 -10.50 -10.00
N LYS A 519 -21.96 -10.07 -8.77
CA LYS A 519 -22.38 -8.68 -8.51
C LYS A 519 -21.35 -7.66 -8.97
N THR A 520 -20.06 -7.93 -8.76
CA THR A 520 -18.97 -7.02 -9.13
C THR A 520 -18.83 -6.91 -10.64
N PHE A 521 -18.77 -8.05 -11.34
CA PHE A 521 -18.67 -8.11 -12.80
C PHE A 521 -19.91 -7.50 -13.46
N SER A 522 -21.13 -7.89 -13.06
CA SER A 522 -22.37 -7.33 -13.60
C SER A 522 -22.50 -5.83 -13.35
N LYS A 523 -22.06 -5.32 -12.19
CA LYS A 523 -22.04 -3.87 -11.93
C LYS A 523 -21.03 -3.16 -12.83
N ARG A 524 -19.84 -3.75 -13.02
CA ARG A 524 -18.72 -3.14 -13.73
C ARG A 524 -18.92 -3.11 -15.24
N MET A 525 -19.59 -4.11 -15.79
CA MET A 525 -19.85 -4.27 -17.22
C MET A 525 -21.31 -3.95 -17.60
N LYS A 526 -22.05 -3.24 -16.74
CA LYS A 526 -23.48 -2.97 -16.92
C LYS A 526 -23.80 -2.22 -18.22
N ASP A 527 -22.95 -1.27 -18.59
CA ASP A 527 -23.14 -0.39 -19.74
C ASP A 527 -22.49 -0.95 -21.02
N PHE A 528 -22.03 -2.20 -20.99
CA PHE A 528 -21.36 -2.88 -22.10
C PHE A 528 -22.20 -4.08 -22.59
N PRO A 529 -22.12 -4.44 -23.89
CA PRO A 529 -22.87 -5.55 -24.46
C PRO A 529 -22.26 -6.90 -24.06
N CYS A 530 -22.33 -7.26 -22.78
CA CYS A 530 -21.78 -8.49 -22.21
C CYS A 530 -22.80 -9.18 -21.30
N ASN A 531 -23.14 -10.42 -21.63
CA ASN A 531 -24.05 -11.24 -20.84
C ASN A 531 -23.29 -12.05 -19.79
N ILE A 532 -23.54 -11.74 -18.53
CA ILE A 532 -22.89 -12.36 -17.38
C ILE A 532 -23.92 -13.16 -16.61
N ASP A 533 -23.60 -14.41 -16.31
CA ASP A 533 -24.43 -15.24 -15.45
C ASP A 533 -23.59 -16.05 -14.46
N TYR A 534 -24.25 -16.60 -13.42
CA TYR A 534 -23.59 -17.43 -12.42
C TYR A 534 -24.26 -18.77 -12.23
N ILE A 535 -23.50 -19.77 -11.77
CA ILE A 535 -24.00 -21.09 -11.38
C ILE A 535 -23.48 -21.49 -10.00
N ASN A 536 -24.40 -21.60 -9.04
CA ASN A 536 -24.12 -22.09 -7.69
C ASN A 536 -25.36 -22.71 -7.04
N ARG A 537 -25.25 -23.12 -5.78
CA ARG A 537 -26.34 -23.75 -5.02
C ARG A 537 -27.57 -22.88 -4.76
N PHE A 538 -27.47 -21.57 -4.98
CA PHE A 538 -28.59 -20.63 -4.76
C PHE A 538 -29.54 -20.56 -5.96
N LYS A 539 -29.13 -21.04 -7.14
CA LYS A 539 -30.03 -21.22 -8.29
C LYS A 539 -30.77 -22.55 -8.21
N THR A 540 -32.06 -22.51 -8.52
CA THR A 540 -32.91 -23.70 -8.68
C THR A 540 -32.45 -24.55 -9.87
N ILE A 541 -32.83 -25.83 -9.90
CA ILE A 541 -32.46 -26.76 -10.97
C ILE A 541 -32.95 -26.25 -12.34
N LYS A 542 -34.14 -25.64 -12.39
CA LYS A 542 -34.72 -25.06 -13.61
C LYS A 542 -33.84 -23.92 -14.14
N GLU A 543 -33.47 -22.97 -13.28
CA GLU A 543 -32.59 -21.85 -13.65
C GLU A 543 -31.19 -22.32 -14.07
N GLN A 544 -30.63 -23.32 -13.37
CA GLN A 544 -29.34 -23.90 -13.76
C GLN A 544 -29.42 -24.53 -15.15
N THR A 545 -30.50 -25.28 -15.44
CA THR A 545 -30.69 -25.93 -16.74
C THR A 545 -30.82 -24.90 -17.86
N GLU A 546 -31.53 -23.80 -17.60
CA GLU A 546 -31.63 -22.67 -18.55
C GLU A 546 -30.28 -21.99 -18.77
N THR A 547 -29.54 -21.72 -17.70
CA THR A 547 -28.18 -21.15 -17.74
C THR A 547 -27.27 -22.00 -18.63
N LEU A 548 -27.28 -23.32 -18.46
CA LEU A 548 -26.45 -24.23 -19.24
C LEU A 548 -26.86 -24.31 -20.72
N LYS A 549 -28.16 -24.16 -21.03
CA LYS A 549 -28.63 -24.07 -22.43
C LYS A 549 -28.13 -22.80 -23.10
N LYS A 550 -28.26 -21.64 -22.45
CA LYS A 550 -27.77 -20.34 -22.94
C LYS A 550 -26.25 -20.31 -23.07
N LEU A 551 -25.54 -20.99 -22.17
CA LEU A 551 -24.09 -21.14 -22.27
C LEU A 551 -23.68 -21.93 -23.53
N ALA A 552 -24.39 -23.02 -23.82
CA ALA A 552 -24.11 -23.87 -24.97
C ALA A 552 -24.49 -23.22 -26.31
N SER A 553 -25.50 -22.34 -26.34
CA SER A 553 -25.84 -21.53 -27.52
C SER A 553 -24.88 -20.36 -27.76
N GLY A 554 -24.14 -19.96 -26.72
CA GLY A 554 -23.23 -18.80 -26.74
C GLY A 554 -23.91 -17.48 -26.40
N GLU A 555 -25.11 -17.51 -25.79
CA GLU A 555 -25.80 -16.31 -25.31
C GLU A 555 -25.19 -15.76 -24.01
N ILE A 556 -24.47 -16.58 -23.25
CA ILE A 556 -23.73 -16.18 -22.04
C ILE A 556 -22.26 -16.04 -22.39
N ASP A 557 -21.70 -14.85 -22.19
CA ASP A 557 -20.29 -14.57 -22.44
C ASP A 557 -19.42 -14.94 -21.24
N ILE A 558 -19.88 -14.60 -20.03
CA ILE A 558 -19.13 -14.86 -18.80
C ILE A 558 -19.95 -15.74 -17.84
N LEU A 559 -19.43 -16.91 -17.50
CA LEU A 559 -20.02 -17.80 -16.48
C LEU A 559 -19.20 -17.83 -15.21
N ILE A 560 -19.81 -17.43 -14.10
CA ILE A 560 -19.16 -17.38 -12.77
C ILE A 560 -19.70 -18.50 -11.89
N GLY A 561 -18.84 -19.25 -11.21
CA GLY A 561 -19.35 -20.38 -10.44
C GLY A 561 -18.31 -21.12 -9.64
N THR A 562 -18.81 -22.06 -8.85
CA THR A 562 -17.94 -22.94 -8.07
C THR A 562 -17.44 -24.11 -8.92
N HIS A 563 -16.92 -25.15 -8.28
CA HIS A 563 -16.53 -26.42 -8.92
C HIS A 563 -17.60 -27.03 -9.85
N ARG A 564 -18.87 -26.59 -9.74
CA ARG A 564 -19.97 -26.96 -10.63
C ARG A 564 -19.69 -26.67 -12.12
N ILE A 565 -18.92 -25.62 -12.43
CA ILE A 565 -18.52 -25.28 -13.81
C ILE A 565 -17.72 -26.41 -14.47
N LEU A 566 -16.99 -27.20 -13.67
CA LEU A 566 -16.18 -28.33 -14.17
C LEU A 566 -16.99 -29.64 -14.28
N GLY A 567 -18.33 -29.55 -14.22
CA GLY A 567 -19.24 -30.66 -14.46
C GLY A 567 -19.21 -31.11 -15.92
N LYS A 568 -19.43 -32.40 -16.19
CA LYS A 568 -19.40 -32.95 -17.57
C LYS A 568 -20.54 -32.43 -18.46
N ASP A 569 -21.60 -31.94 -17.84
CA ASP A 569 -22.80 -31.38 -18.46
C ASP A 569 -22.65 -29.90 -18.82
N VAL A 570 -21.59 -29.24 -18.34
CA VAL A 570 -21.29 -27.84 -18.70
C VAL A 570 -20.52 -27.84 -20.01
N LYS A 571 -21.13 -27.30 -21.07
CA LYS A 571 -20.53 -27.19 -22.39
C LYS A 571 -20.49 -25.72 -22.81
N PHE A 572 -19.28 -25.21 -22.96
CA PHE A 572 -19.04 -23.91 -23.60
C PHE A 572 -19.08 -24.10 -25.12
N LYS A 573 -19.59 -23.09 -25.83
CA LYS A 573 -19.52 -23.01 -27.28
C LYS A 573 -18.08 -22.73 -27.74
N ASP A 574 -17.43 -21.74 -27.13
CA ASP A 574 -16.07 -21.33 -27.46
C ASP A 574 -15.40 -20.66 -26.25
N LEU A 575 -14.79 -21.47 -25.38
CA LEU A 575 -14.12 -21.00 -24.18
C LEU A 575 -12.72 -20.47 -24.53
N GLY A 576 -12.49 -19.17 -24.35
CA GLY A 576 -11.19 -18.55 -24.61
C GLY A 576 -10.36 -18.27 -23.37
N LEU A 577 -11.01 -17.95 -22.23
CA LEU A 577 -10.31 -17.59 -21.00
C LEU A 577 -10.91 -18.28 -19.76
N MET A 578 -10.04 -18.77 -18.89
CA MET A 578 -10.39 -19.33 -17.58
C MET A 578 -9.73 -18.52 -16.46
N ILE A 579 -10.53 -17.97 -15.56
CA ILE A 579 -10.08 -17.23 -14.39
C ILE A 579 -10.30 -18.10 -13.15
N VAL A 580 -9.27 -18.34 -12.35
CA VAL A 580 -9.33 -19.15 -11.13
C VAL A 580 -8.94 -18.29 -9.94
N ASP A 581 -9.87 -18.06 -9.02
CA ASP A 581 -9.62 -17.32 -7.79
C ASP A 581 -9.35 -18.26 -6.61
N GLU A 582 -8.34 -17.95 -5.80
CA GLU A 582 -7.98 -18.69 -4.60
C GLU A 582 -7.75 -20.20 -4.84
N GLU A 583 -6.91 -20.54 -5.83
CA GLU A 583 -6.66 -21.91 -6.30
C GLU A 583 -6.33 -22.90 -5.16
N GLN A 584 -5.67 -22.44 -4.10
CA GLN A 584 -5.31 -23.19 -2.90
C GLN A 584 -6.51 -23.88 -2.24
N LYS A 585 -7.71 -23.29 -2.28
CA LYS A 585 -8.91 -23.79 -1.59
C LYS A 585 -9.58 -24.96 -2.34
N PHE A 586 -9.16 -25.28 -3.57
CA PHE A 586 -9.71 -26.41 -4.32
C PHE A 586 -9.03 -27.74 -3.97
N GLY A 587 -9.84 -28.81 -3.95
CA GLY A 587 -9.38 -30.19 -3.77
C GLY A 587 -8.59 -30.75 -4.97
N VAL A 588 -7.94 -31.90 -4.78
CA VAL A 588 -7.01 -32.51 -5.76
C VAL A 588 -7.69 -32.82 -7.09
N ASN A 589 -8.88 -33.41 -7.07
CA ASN A 589 -9.61 -33.78 -8.29
C ASN A 589 -9.95 -32.58 -9.20
N ILE A 590 -10.21 -31.41 -8.60
CA ILE A 590 -10.47 -30.17 -9.34
C ILE A 590 -9.18 -29.69 -10.00
N LYS A 591 -8.08 -29.72 -9.26
CA LYS A 591 -6.76 -29.30 -9.76
C LYS A 591 -6.29 -30.16 -10.94
N ASP A 592 -6.56 -31.46 -10.93
CA ASP A 592 -6.21 -32.32 -12.07
C ASP A 592 -7.05 -32.05 -13.31
N LYS A 593 -8.35 -31.77 -13.17
CA LYS A 593 -9.17 -31.29 -14.30
C LYS A 593 -8.68 -29.95 -14.86
N LEU A 594 -8.30 -29.03 -13.97
CA LEU A 594 -7.75 -27.73 -14.37
C LEU A 594 -6.46 -27.86 -15.17
N LYS A 595 -5.55 -28.79 -14.79
CA LYS A 595 -4.32 -29.02 -15.55
C LYS A 595 -4.58 -29.38 -17.01
N THR A 596 -5.61 -30.18 -17.29
CA THR A 596 -5.98 -30.56 -18.65
C THR A 596 -6.57 -29.39 -19.43
N LEU A 597 -7.36 -28.52 -18.80
CA LEU A 597 -7.92 -27.34 -19.47
C LEU A 597 -6.85 -26.26 -19.73
N LYS A 598 -5.92 -26.10 -18.79
CA LYS A 598 -4.77 -25.17 -18.88
C LYS A 598 -3.87 -25.43 -20.10
N THR A 599 -3.93 -26.60 -20.75
CA THR A 599 -3.07 -26.86 -21.91
C THR A 599 -3.53 -26.16 -23.19
N THR A 600 -4.82 -25.87 -23.30
CA THR A 600 -5.46 -25.34 -24.53
C THR A 600 -6.05 -23.95 -24.35
N VAL A 601 -6.42 -23.57 -23.13
CA VAL A 601 -7.17 -22.34 -22.83
C VAL A 601 -6.31 -21.41 -21.98
N ASP A 602 -6.35 -20.12 -22.30
CA ASP A 602 -5.70 -19.08 -21.51
C ASP A 602 -6.21 -19.10 -20.08
N THR A 603 -5.29 -19.09 -19.12
CA THR A 603 -5.63 -19.24 -17.72
C THR A 603 -4.99 -18.15 -16.86
N LEU A 604 -5.84 -17.40 -16.18
CA LEU A 604 -5.48 -16.42 -15.17
C LEU A 604 -5.77 -16.98 -13.79
N THR A 605 -4.77 -17.01 -12.91
CA THR A 605 -4.97 -17.39 -11.51
C THR A 605 -4.79 -16.19 -10.60
N LEU A 606 -5.70 -15.98 -9.66
CA LEU A 606 -5.64 -14.92 -8.66
C LEU A 606 -5.39 -15.53 -7.29
N SER A 607 -4.48 -14.94 -6.51
CA SER A 607 -4.28 -15.34 -5.12
C SER A 607 -3.98 -14.16 -4.23
N ALA A 608 -4.61 -14.12 -3.04
CA ALA A 608 -4.24 -13.18 -2.00
C ALA A 608 -2.83 -13.44 -1.43
N THR A 609 -2.45 -14.72 -1.33
CA THR A 609 -1.17 -15.14 -0.74
C THR A 609 -0.28 -15.79 -1.80
N PRO A 610 0.98 -15.36 -1.95
CA PRO A 610 1.93 -16.09 -2.77
C PRO A 610 2.21 -17.43 -2.09
N ILE A 611 1.69 -18.52 -2.67
CA ILE A 611 1.93 -19.87 -2.14
C ILE A 611 3.43 -20.16 -2.29
N PRO A 612 4.18 -20.52 -1.24
CA PRO A 612 5.65 -20.65 -1.31
C PRO A 612 6.15 -21.56 -2.42
N ARG A 613 5.42 -22.65 -2.71
CA ARG A 613 5.74 -23.52 -3.86
C ARG A 613 5.46 -22.87 -5.20
N THR A 614 4.34 -22.15 -5.34
CA THR A 614 3.99 -21.46 -6.58
C THR A 614 4.92 -20.28 -6.85
N LEU A 615 5.34 -19.56 -5.81
CA LEU A 615 6.41 -18.57 -5.86
C LEU A 615 7.73 -19.20 -6.33
N GLN A 616 8.10 -20.35 -5.75
CA GLN A 616 9.28 -21.10 -6.17
C GLN A 616 9.21 -21.54 -7.66
N PHE A 617 8.02 -21.84 -8.19
CA PHE A 617 7.84 -22.21 -9.60
C PHE A 617 7.90 -21.02 -10.56
N SER A 618 7.39 -19.87 -10.17
CA SER A 618 7.56 -18.64 -10.95
C SER A 618 9.01 -18.16 -10.95
N LEU A 619 9.73 -18.30 -9.83
CA LEU A 619 11.16 -18.00 -9.74
C LEU A 619 12.04 -18.90 -10.63
N LEU A 620 11.55 -20.08 -11.03
CA LEU A 620 12.21 -20.97 -11.99
C LEU A 620 11.88 -20.61 -13.45
N GLY A 621 11.15 -19.51 -13.71
CA GLY A 621 10.72 -19.09 -15.04
C GLY A 621 9.73 -20.06 -15.69
N ALA A 622 9.17 -20.99 -14.91
CA ALA A 622 8.20 -21.94 -15.41
C ALA A 622 6.84 -21.25 -15.56
N ARG A 623 6.42 -20.43 -14.59
CA ARG A 623 5.10 -19.78 -14.58
C ARG A 623 5.20 -18.26 -14.50
N ASP A 624 4.59 -17.58 -15.46
CA ASP A 624 4.53 -16.12 -15.48
C ASP A 624 3.74 -15.59 -14.27
N MET A 625 4.31 -14.59 -13.58
CA MET A 625 3.77 -14.06 -12.34
C MET A 625 3.85 -12.54 -12.32
N SER A 626 2.70 -11.93 -12.05
CA SER A 626 2.63 -10.50 -11.72
C SER A 626 2.34 -10.36 -10.23
N VAL A 627 3.13 -9.53 -9.55
CA VAL A 627 2.95 -9.27 -8.13
C VAL A 627 2.47 -7.82 -7.95
N ILE A 628 1.29 -7.68 -7.38
CA ILE A 628 0.70 -6.41 -6.96
C ILE A 628 1.00 -6.25 -5.47
N ASN A 629 1.97 -5.41 -5.14
CA ASN A 629 2.38 -5.13 -3.76
C ASN A 629 1.98 -3.73 -3.30
N THR A 630 1.78 -2.81 -4.24
CA THR A 630 1.44 -1.43 -3.94
C THR A 630 -0.04 -1.35 -3.52
N PRO A 631 -0.36 -1.02 -2.25
CA PRO A 631 -1.73 -0.80 -1.84
C PRO A 631 -2.33 0.40 -2.58
N PRO A 632 -3.65 0.42 -2.84
CA PRO A 632 -4.33 1.65 -3.24
C PRO A 632 -4.17 2.73 -2.17
N LEU A 633 -3.94 3.98 -2.58
CA LEU A 633 -3.57 5.12 -1.71
C LEU A 633 -4.48 5.36 -0.48
N ASN A 634 -5.76 4.97 -0.53
CA ASN A 634 -6.70 5.14 0.59
C ASN A 634 -6.63 4.02 1.63
N ARG A 635 -5.75 3.03 1.46
CA ARG A 635 -5.56 1.95 2.44
C ARG A 635 -4.50 2.38 3.44
N GLN A 636 -4.93 2.80 4.62
CA GLN A 636 -4.04 2.99 5.76
C GLN A 636 -3.57 1.62 6.28
N SER A 637 -2.34 1.57 6.78
CA SER A 637 -1.82 0.39 7.48
C SER A 637 -2.67 0.11 8.72
N ILE A 638 -3.03 -1.15 8.95
CA ILE A 638 -3.77 -1.55 10.15
C ILE A 638 -2.78 -1.58 11.31
N GLU A 639 -3.00 -0.75 12.33
CA GLU A 639 -2.27 -0.83 13.59
C GLU A 639 -2.65 -2.14 14.30
N THR A 640 -1.63 -2.97 14.59
CA THR A 640 -1.84 -4.27 15.23
C THR A 640 -1.22 -4.26 16.61
N ILE A 641 -2.06 -4.39 17.63
CA ILE A 641 -1.65 -4.39 19.04
C ILE A 641 -1.88 -5.80 19.61
N ILE A 642 -0.86 -6.36 20.26
CA ILE A 642 -0.97 -7.64 20.95
C ILE A 642 -1.25 -7.35 22.43
N ILE A 643 -2.42 -7.73 22.90
CA ILE A 643 -2.85 -7.55 24.28
C ILE A 643 -3.36 -8.87 24.86
N GLY A 644 -3.26 -9.01 26.19
CA GLY A 644 -4.00 -10.05 26.91
C GLY A 644 -5.51 -9.80 26.86
N PHE A 645 -6.32 -10.83 27.16
CA PHE A 645 -7.77 -10.68 27.20
C PHE A 645 -8.18 -9.73 28.33
N ASN A 646 -8.58 -8.51 27.99
CA ASN A 646 -9.00 -7.47 28.93
C ASN A 646 -10.34 -6.88 28.48
N GLN A 647 -11.35 -6.96 29.36
CA GLN A 647 -12.72 -6.54 29.06
C GLN A 647 -12.85 -5.03 28.86
N ASP A 648 -12.09 -4.22 29.61
CA ASP A 648 -12.12 -2.76 29.49
C ASP A 648 -11.54 -2.31 28.15
N ILE A 649 -10.39 -2.88 27.74
CA ILE A 649 -9.79 -2.56 26.44
C ILE A 649 -10.71 -2.98 25.28
N ILE A 650 -11.35 -4.15 25.38
CA ILE A 650 -12.32 -4.61 24.37
C ILE A 650 -13.51 -3.65 24.30
N ARG A 651 -14.06 -3.25 25.45
CA ARG A 651 -15.17 -2.27 25.51
C ARG A 651 -14.77 -0.96 24.86
N ASP A 652 -13.62 -0.42 25.22
CA ASP A 652 -13.17 0.89 24.76
C ASP A 652 -12.87 0.86 23.25
N ALA A 653 -12.27 -0.22 22.74
CA ALA A 653 -12.05 -0.43 21.32
C ALA A 653 -13.36 -0.52 20.51
N ILE A 654 -14.36 -1.27 21.02
CA ILE A 654 -15.69 -1.37 20.40
C ILE A 654 -16.39 -0.01 20.42
N SER A 655 -16.36 0.68 21.57
CA SER A 655 -17.02 1.99 21.75
C SER A 655 -16.39 3.06 20.84
N TYR A 656 -15.06 3.06 20.73
CA TYR A 656 -14.33 3.94 19.82
C TYR A 656 -14.74 3.70 18.36
N GLU A 657 -14.76 2.45 17.90
CA GLU A 657 -15.15 2.13 16.52
C GLU A 657 -16.62 2.45 16.23
N MET A 658 -17.50 2.26 17.22
CA MET A 658 -18.90 2.64 17.12
C MET A 658 -19.12 4.16 17.09
N SER A 659 -18.34 4.94 17.84
CA SER A 659 -18.45 6.41 17.87
C SER A 659 -18.23 7.06 16.49
N ARG A 660 -17.51 6.36 15.60
CA ARG A 660 -17.29 6.75 14.20
C ARG A 660 -18.21 6.03 13.21
N ASN A 661 -19.29 5.41 13.67
CA ASN A 661 -20.23 4.59 12.88
C ASN A 661 -19.56 3.42 12.13
N GLY A 662 -18.49 2.86 12.71
CA GLY A 662 -17.76 1.72 12.16
C GLY A 662 -18.39 0.37 12.51
N GLN A 663 -17.82 -0.71 11.95
CA GLN A 663 -18.20 -2.09 12.25
C GLN A 663 -17.00 -2.85 12.83
N ILE A 664 -17.24 -3.70 13.82
CA ILE A 664 -16.20 -4.53 14.46
C ILE A 664 -16.35 -5.99 14.05
N PHE A 665 -15.23 -6.64 13.74
CA PHE A 665 -15.16 -8.10 13.63
C PHE A 665 -14.53 -8.69 14.88
N PHE A 666 -15.33 -9.38 15.71
CA PHE A 666 -14.84 -10.16 16.85
C PHE A 666 -14.67 -11.63 16.43
N VAL A 667 -13.42 -12.07 16.25
CA VAL A 667 -13.13 -13.44 15.79
C VAL A 667 -12.97 -14.38 16.97
N HIS A 668 -13.91 -15.32 17.11
CA HIS A 668 -13.86 -16.37 18.12
C HIS A 668 -13.71 -17.74 17.47
N ASN A 669 -12.67 -18.49 17.84
CA ASN A 669 -12.26 -19.71 17.15
C ASN A 669 -12.96 -21.00 17.64
N ARG A 670 -13.80 -20.93 18.69
CA ARG A 670 -14.52 -22.08 19.26
C ARG A 670 -16.03 -21.91 19.16
N ILE A 671 -16.69 -22.82 18.45
CA ILE A 671 -18.16 -22.72 18.24
C ILE A 671 -18.93 -22.98 19.54
N GLU A 672 -18.44 -23.88 20.39
CA GLU A 672 -19.15 -24.35 21.58
C GLU A 672 -19.56 -23.22 22.53
N ASN A 673 -18.67 -22.25 22.77
CA ASN A 673 -18.89 -21.13 23.70
C ASN A 673 -19.08 -19.78 22.99
N ILE A 674 -19.42 -19.77 21.70
CA ILE A 674 -19.63 -18.52 20.94
C ILE A 674 -20.73 -17.65 21.53
N LYS A 675 -21.80 -18.26 22.07
CA LYS A 675 -22.92 -17.55 22.70
C LYS A 675 -22.52 -16.88 24.01
N GLU A 676 -21.62 -17.49 24.77
CA GLU A 676 -21.12 -16.92 26.03
C GLU A 676 -20.30 -15.66 25.75
N ILE A 677 -19.40 -15.73 24.75
CA ILE A 677 -18.61 -14.58 24.32
C ILE A 677 -19.49 -13.48 23.72
N ALA A 678 -20.49 -13.82 22.91
CA ALA A 678 -21.46 -12.85 22.40
C ALA A 678 -22.21 -12.16 23.56
N GLY A 679 -22.64 -12.90 24.58
CA GLY A 679 -23.28 -12.35 25.77
C GLY A 679 -22.35 -11.47 26.61
N LEU A 680 -21.04 -11.79 26.66
CA LEU A 680 -20.03 -10.93 27.29
C LEU A 680 -19.92 -9.60 26.54
N VAL A 681 -19.77 -9.64 25.21
CA VAL A 681 -19.64 -8.43 24.38
C VAL A 681 -20.88 -7.54 24.49
N GLN A 682 -22.09 -8.12 24.43
CA GLN A 682 -23.34 -7.37 24.59
C GLN A 682 -23.46 -6.71 25.96
N ARG A 683 -22.95 -7.35 27.02
CA ARG A 683 -22.95 -6.79 28.37
C ARG A 683 -21.97 -5.62 28.50
N LEU A 684 -20.81 -5.73 27.86
CA LEU A 684 -19.78 -4.69 27.88
C LEU A 684 -20.18 -3.48 27.03
N CYS A 685 -20.83 -3.70 25.89
CA CYS A 685 -21.26 -2.66 24.95
C CYS A 685 -22.74 -2.85 24.58
N PRO A 686 -23.69 -2.37 25.41
CA PRO A 686 -25.12 -2.58 25.20
C PRO A 686 -25.65 -2.00 23.89
N ASP A 687 -25.01 -0.92 23.42
CA ASP A 687 -25.41 -0.20 22.21
C ASP A 687 -24.95 -0.92 20.92
N ALA A 688 -24.02 -1.88 21.03
CA ALA A 688 -23.55 -2.67 19.90
C ALA A 688 -24.67 -3.63 19.45
N LYS A 689 -24.99 -3.63 18.16
CA LYS A 689 -26.07 -4.42 17.55
C LYS A 689 -25.55 -5.49 16.59
#